data_AF-A0A937RN25-F1
#
_entry.id   AF-A0A937RN25-F1
#
_cell.length_a   1.000
_cell.length_b   1.000
_cell.length_c   1.000
_cell.angle_alpha   90.00
_cell.angle_beta   90.00
_cell.angle_gamma   90.00
#
_symmetry.space_group_name_H-M   'P 1'
#
loop_
_entity.id
_entity.type
_entity.pdbx_description
1 polymer ?
#
loop_
_entity_poly.entity_id
_entity_poly.type
_entity_poly.pdbx_seq_one_letter_code
_entity_poly.pdbx_strand_id
1 'polypeptide(L)'
;MTAVDTSVTPDSLTTLSGKRGADAPLRFPRPGSDRPTRHGREAPVVVEGLRRRGSGWVIPLAVATAVTAGLVPLATTTAAGAGGLPDCAPASPGGPVFVTDRCVDPDLREPYTDVDEQRVTTDPATGTTVRYRYIHGGFTGTNARFSFYFPAAEKYQGRFFEYTYPTIAEEDATPATIAFALSHGAYAVSTNNGGGVTAAPVLGGYRVNAAAAKYSRVVADGVYRKPGRPRGYIYGGSGGAYQTLGALENTSGVWDGGVPMVPGVPNAIPSFQASQVLALRVLADKLPQIADAVAPGGSGDPYAGLTPVQAGVLREVTRLGFPPRGWWQYGSMYGGSFGAVQAVVRATDPGYVNDFWNVPGYEGADDPAVAAARVQYDTTIQSLVGTPATGVVLAGLPAGDLTGADLVVTSGAAAGKSLTFGAIDGNTVSFPWGADPAVTNALAAGDRVRIDTSWSVALQYYQRHSVPGTDQYGWNQYRGAGGAPVYAQRPYLVGPLLAANAGGAAPTGRFHGKMIMLASTMDIQAYSWSADWYAKRATPARGGQTSDSFRLWYMDNADHVAPEAIGPGAAAHVVGYTGEWQRALLDLDAWVTRGVRPPASSRYTVDADSQVTVAATAGQRGGVQPVVALTARAARGKPAADRVEVVAGQPVAFTARASTPPGAGKIVKVEWDFVGAGTFPDPARGVRVGPEANVDATHVYGAPGTYFAVVRVTAQRDGDPRTPFALVQNLDTVRVVVR
;
A
#
# COMPACT_ATOMS: atom_id res chain seq x y z
N MET A 1 29.57 -41.07 -31.33
CA MET A 1 30.76 -41.38 -32.15
C MET A 1 31.75 -40.23 -31.96
N THR A 2 33.01 -40.53 -31.61
CA THR A 2 34.24 -39.71 -31.80
C THR A 2 34.08 -38.17 -31.72
N ALA A 3 34.42 -37.44 -30.64
CA ALA A 3 35.46 -37.55 -29.60
C ALA A 3 36.90 -37.22 -30.06
N VAL A 4 37.41 -36.06 -29.59
CA VAL A 4 38.80 -35.61 -29.32
C VAL A 4 38.62 -34.44 -28.31
N ASP A 5 38.84 -34.50 -26.99
CA ASP A 5 40.06 -34.78 -26.19
C ASP A 5 41.13 -33.66 -26.38
N THR A 6 41.75 -33.03 -25.36
CA THR A 6 42.40 -33.61 -24.18
C THR A 6 42.41 -32.72 -22.92
N SER A 7 42.65 -33.40 -21.79
CA SER A 7 42.88 -32.91 -20.41
C SER A 7 44.19 -32.12 -20.16
N VAL A 8 44.30 -31.43 -18.99
CA VAL A 8 45.30 -31.71 -17.93
C VAL A 8 45.12 -30.76 -16.70
N THR A 9 45.40 -31.30 -15.51
CA THR A 9 45.54 -30.67 -14.17
C THR A 9 46.62 -31.47 -13.38
N PRO A 10 47.10 -31.12 -12.16
CA PRO A 10 46.99 -29.90 -11.32
C PRO A 10 48.40 -29.43 -10.80
N ASP A 11 48.47 -28.97 -9.52
CA ASP A 11 49.64 -28.69 -8.65
C ASP A 11 50.28 -27.28 -8.72
N SER A 12 50.69 -26.63 -7.62
CA SER A 12 50.79 -27.06 -6.20
C SER A 12 50.74 -25.89 -5.17
N LEU A 13 50.70 -26.29 -3.89
CA LEU A 13 50.83 -25.54 -2.62
C LEU A 13 51.99 -24.50 -2.58
N THR A 14 52.17 -23.55 -1.64
CA THR A 14 51.89 -23.57 -0.18
C THR A 14 51.96 -22.16 0.47
N THR A 15 51.39 -22.03 1.66
CA THR A 15 51.41 -20.97 2.71
C THR A 15 52.68 -20.11 2.96
N LEU A 16 52.49 -18.84 3.42
CA LEU A 16 52.91 -18.25 4.73
C LEU A 16 52.82 -16.69 4.71
N SER A 17 51.93 -16.03 5.48
CA SER A 17 52.16 -15.44 6.82
C SER A 17 53.20 -14.30 6.92
N GLY A 18 52.80 -13.03 7.20
CA GLY A 18 53.80 -11.98 7.51
C GLY A 18 53.42 -10.49 7.72
N LYS A 19 52.46 -10.14 8.59
CA LYS A 19 52.37 -8.91 9.44
C LYS A 19 52.98 -7.52 9.02
N ARG A 20 52.10 -6.50 9.09
CA ARG A 20 52.28 -5.07 9.52
C ARG A 20 53.06 -4.06 8.63
N GLY A 21 52.49 -2.86 8.54
CA GLY A 21 53.17 -1.61 8.14
C GLY A 21 52.14 -0.54 7.74
N ALA A 22 52.28 0.70 8.23
CA ALA A 22 51.35 1.80 7.94
C ALA A 22 51.98 2.88 7.04
N ASP A 23 51.13 3.77 6.53
CA ASP A 23 51.34 5.21 6.24
C ASP A 23 50.92 5.67 4.84
N ALA A 24 50.46 6.93 4.82
CA ALA A 24 50.07 7.76 3.68
C ALA A 24 50.51 9.21 4.01
N PRO A 25 50.28 10.26 3.19
CA PRO A 25 49.94 10.33 1.76
C PRO A 25 50.93 11.26 0.98
N LEU A 26 50.73 11.46 -0.34
CA LEU A 26 51.40 12.54 -1.10
C LEU A 26 50.43 13.32 -2.02
N ARG A 27 50.82 14.54 -2.43
CA ARG A 27 49.91 15.64 -2.83
C ARG A 27 50.51 16.51 -3.95
N PHE A 28 49.64 17.06 -4.83
CA PHE A 28 49.84 18.26 -5.70
C PHE A 28 50.78 18.14 -6.93
N PRO A 29 50.74 19.07 -7.95
CA PRO A 29 50.25 20.48 -7.93
C PRO A 29 49.41 21.05 -9.13
N ARG A 30 49.06 22.34 -9.02
CA ARG A 30 48.60 23.32 -10.06
C ARG A 30 49.49 24.60 -9.96
N PRO A 31 49.62 25.44 -11.01
CA PRO A 31 48.71 26.58 -11.32
C PRO A 31 48.13 26.48 -12.77
N GLY A 32 47.57 27.47 -13.50
CA GLY A 32 47.20 28.91 -13.36
C GLY A 32 46.65 29.43 -14.72
N SER A 33 46.66 30.72 -15.07
CA SER A 33 45.82 31.86 -14.63
C SER A 33 45.81 32.97 -15.71
N ASP A 34 44.66 33.54 -16.11
CA ASP A 34 44.58 34.93 -16.63
C ASP A 34 43.13 35.48 -16.79
N ARG A 35 42.97 36.81 -16.89
CA ARG A 35 41.70 37.58 -17.02
C ARG A 35 41.92 38.81 -17.93
N PRO A 36 40.91 39.33 -18.65
CA PRO A 36 40.29 40.60 -18.19
C PRO A 36 38.80 40.90 -18.55
N THR A 37 38.10 41.48 -17.56
CA THR A 37 37.19 42.68 -17.57
C THR A 37 35.81 42.81 -18.28
N ARG A 38 34.82 43.13 -17.41
CA ARG A 38 33.75 44.18 -17.45
C ARG A 38 32.37 43.99 -18.12
N HIS A 39 31.40 44.57 -17.37
CA HIS A 39 29.99 44.91 -17.65
C HIS A 39 28.97 43.77 -17.73
N GLY A 40 27.76 44.03 -17.23
CA GLY A 40 26.78 42.99 -16.88
C GLY A 40 25.33 43.32 -17.22
N ARG A 41 24.43 42.41 -16.85
CA ARG A 41 22.96 42.50 -16.87
C ARG A 41 22.38 41.39 -15.99
N GLU A 42 21.12 41.55 -15.58
CA GLU A 42 20.40 40.63 -14.68
C GLU A 42 19.74 39.45 -15.42
N ALA A 43 19.65 38.30 -14.73
CA ALA A 43 18.71 37.18 -14.94
C ALA A 43 18.71 36.41 -16.29
N PRO A 44 18.21 35.16 -16.36
CA PRO A 44 17.53 34.37 -15.32
C PRO A 44 18.28 33.11 -14.84
N VAL A 45 17.84 32.55 -13.71
CA VAL A 45 18.27 31.24 -13.21
C VAL A 45 17.59 30.13 -14.02
N VAL A 46 18.40 29.27 -14.65
CA VAL A 46 17.92 28.02 -15.27
C VAL A 46 17.75 26.98 -14.16
N VAL A 47 16.54 26.42 -14.05
CA VAL A 47 16.30 25.24 -13.21
C VAL A 47 16.80 24.02 -13.97
N GLU A 48 18.02 23.58 -13.67
CA GLU A 48 18.61 22.40 -14.29
C GLU A 48 17.95 21.12 -13.73
N GLY A 49 17.36 20.32 -14.62
CA GLY A 49 16.57 19.15 -14.24
C GLY A 49 17.39 18.08 -13.52
N LEU A 50 16.93 17.66 -12.34
CA LEU A 50 17.60 16.61 -11.56
C LEU A 50 17.56 15.27 -12.31
N ARG A 51 18.71 14.83 -12.83
CA ARG A 51 18.88 13.52 -13.46
C ARG A 51 18.58 12.40 -12.46
N ARG A 52 17.53 11.61 -12.71
CA ARG A 52 17.29 10.35 -11.99
C ARG A 52 18.40 9.35 -12.35
N ARG A 53 19.30 9.05 -11.41
CA ARG A 53 20.20 7.88 -11.51
C ARG A 53 19.49 6.67 -10.91
N GLY A 54 19.22 5.65 -11.73
CA GLY A 54 18.69 4.39 -11.26
C GLY A 54 19.71 3.63 -10.41
N SER A 55 19.37 3.37 -9.15
CA SER A 55 20.09 2.45 -8.26
C SER A 55 19.65 1.02 -8.55
N GLY A 56 20.34 0.36 -9.47
CA GLY A 56 20.15 -1.07 -9.71
C GLY A 56 20.55 -1.90 -8.49
N TRP A 57 19.59 -2.58 -7.87
CA TRP A 57 19.86 -3.55 -6.81
C TRP A 57 20.33 -4.86 -7.44
N VAL A 58 21.59 -5.23 -7.15
CA VAL A 58 22.14 -6.54 -7.53
C VAL A 58 21.81 -7.52 -6.41
N ILE A 59 20.85 -8.41 -6.65
CA ILE A 59 20.59 -9.57 -5.78
C ILE A 59 21.51 -10.72 -6.24
N PRO A 60 22.29 -11.36 -5.35
CA PRO A 60 23.20 -12.41 -5.74
C PRO A 60 22.45 -13.67 -6.17
N LEU A 61 22.85 -14.23 -7.32
CA LEU A 61 22.32 -15.46 -7.88
C LEU A 61 22.79 -16.66 -7.03
N ALA A 62 21.90 -17.25 -6.23
CA ALA A 62 22.20 -18.47 -5.48
C ALA A 62 22.04 -19.70 -6.39
N VAL A 63 23.13 -20.44 -6.58
CA VAL A 63 23.17 -21.62 -7.45
C VAL A 63 22.43 -22.79 -6.79
N ALA A 64 21.42 -23.33 -7.48
CA ALA A 64 20.74 -24.56 -7.07
C ALA A 64 21.61 -25.79 -7.40
N THR A 65 22.28 -26.36 -6.41
CA THR A 65 22.93 -27.68 -6.50
C THR A 65 21.94 -28.77 -6.12
N ALA A 66 21.51 -29.56 -7.12
CA ALA A 66 20.73 -30.76 -6.87
C ALA A 66 21.57 -31.81 -6.13
N VAL A 67 21.15 -32.17 -4.91
CA VAL A 67 21.70 -33.31 -4.17
C VAL A 67 20.62 -34.38 -4.04
N THR A 68 20.79 -35.46 -4.77
CA THR A 68 19.99 -36.69 -4.62
C THR A 68 20.44 -37.44 -3.37
N ALA A 69 19.55 -37.56 -2.38
CA ALA A 69 19.77 -38.38 -1.18
C ALA A 69 18.52 -39.20 -0.85
N GLY A 70 18.74 -40.47 -0.47
CA GLY A 70 17.74 -41.54 -0.47
C GLY A 70 16.46 -41.29 0.34
N LEU A 71 15.34 -41.67 -0.28
CA LEU A 71 14.06 -41.89 0.38
C LEU A 71 14.17 -43.01 1.43
N VAL A 72 13.79 -42.72 2.67
CA VAL A 72 13.40 -43.73 3.66
C VAL A 72 11.91 -43.53 3.93
N PRO A 73 11.04 -44.52 3.70
CA PRO A 73 9.60 -44.36 3.91
C PRO A 73 9.28 -44.36 5.40
N LEU A 74 8.97 -43.18 5.96
CA LEU A 74 8.28 -43.09 7.25
C LEU A 74 6.83 -43.55 7.05
N ALA A 75 6.42 -44.55 7.83
CA ALA A 75 5.13 -45.20 7.66
C ALA A 75 3.96 -44.23 7.85
N THR A 76 3.13 -44.09 6.82
CA THR A 76 1.85 -43.38 6.89
C THR A 76 0.89 -44.13 7.82
N THR A 77 0.65 -43.60 9.01
CA THR A 77 -0.43 -44.08 9.89
C THR A 77 -1.78 -43.57 9.40
N THR A 78 -2.37 -44.26 8.42
CA THR A 78 -3.75 -44.06 7.98
C THR A 78 -4.73 -44.56 9.03
N ALA A 79 -5.14 -43.67 9.93
CA ALA A 79 -6.22 -43.93 10.88
C ALA A 79 -7.58 -43.96 10.13
N ALA A 80 -8.03 -45.16 9.77
CA ALA A 80 -9.35 -45.37 9.16
C ALA A 80 -10.45 -45.45 10.25
N GLY A 81 -11.53 -44.68 10.08
CA GLY A 81 -12.80 -44.94 10.78
C GLY A 81 -13.40 -43.80 11.61
N ALA A 82 -13.78 -42.68 10.97
CA ALA A 82 -14.85 -41.79 11.45
C ALA A 82 -15.49 -41.10 10.24
N GLY A 83 -16.80 -40.85 10.27
CA GLY A 83 -17.52 -40.21 9.15
C GLY A 83 -16.94 -38.83 8.84
N GLY A 84 -16.55 -38.62 7.58
CA GLY A 84 -15.94 -37.35 7.15
C GLY A 84 -16.87 -36.16 7.36
N LEU A 85 -16.28 -34.99 7.62
CA LEU A 85 -17.01 -33.72 7.63
C LEU A 85 -17.66 -33.50 6.24
N PRO A 86 -18.89 -32.96 6.17
CA PRO A 86 -19.56 -32.68 4.89
C PRO A 86 -18.80 -31.67 4.06
N ASP A 87 -19.01 -31.69 2.74
CA ASP A 87 -18.43 -30.70 1.84
C ASP A 87 -18.98 -29.28 2.13
N CYS A 88 -18.13 -28.26 2.03
CA CYS A 88 -18.56 -26.86 2.13
C CYS A 88 -19.33 -26.47 0.87
N ALA A 89 -20.44 -25.74 1.05
CA ALA A 89 -21.36 -25.38 -0.03
C ALA A 89 -21.75 -23.90 0.04
N PRO A 90 -22.14 -23.26 -1.09
CA PRO A 90 -22.69 -21.91 -1.06
C PRO A 90 -23.94 -21.78 -0.19
N ALA A 91 -24.05 -20.66 0.52
CA ALA A 91 -25.25 -20.33 1.32
C ALA A 91 -26.49 -20.01 0.45
N SER A 92 -26.29 -19.79 -0.85
CA SER A 92 -27.35 -19.58 -1.85
C SER A 92 -26.87 -20.07 -3.23
N PRO A 93 -27.76 -20.52 -4.14
CA PRO A 93 -27.37 -20.96 -5.48
C PRO A 93 -26.57 -19.89 -6.23
N GLY A 94 -25.43 -20.27 -6.81
CA GLY A 94 -24.52 -19.34 -7.50
C GLY A 94 -23.73 -18.39 -6.60
N GLY A 95 -23.89 -18.49 -5.28
CA GLY A 95 -23.12 -17.70 -4.31
C GLY A 95 -21.71 -18.23 -4.03
N PRO A 96 -20.89 -17.47 -3.28
CA PRO A 96 -19.59 -17.93 -2.78
C PRO A 96 -19.72 -19.14 -1.84
N VAL A 97 -18.72 -20.03 -1.85
CA VAL A 97 -18.67 -21.25 -1.02
C VAL A 97 -18.56 -20.90 0.47
N PHE A 98 -19.59 -21.19 1.26
CA PHE A 98 -19.57 -20.84 2.68
C PHE A 98 -18.76 -21.86 3.49
N VAL A 99 -17.62 -21.45 4.04
CA VAL A 99 -16.71 -22.35 4.78
C VAL A 99 -16.96 -22.26 6.29
N THR A 100 -17.26 -23.40 6.91
CA THR A 100 -17.39 -23.51 8.38
C THR A 100 -16.22 -24.27 9.00
N ASP A 101 -16.13 -24.24 10.32
CA ASP A 101 -15.28 -25.14 11.11
C ASP A 101 -15.67 -26.63 10.98
N ARG A 102 -16.88 -26.93 10.49
CA ARG A 102 -17.49 -28.28 10.44
C ARG A 102 -17.74 -28.84 9.04
N CYS A 103 -17.34 -28.15 7.98
CA CYS A 103 -17.30 -28.71 6.62
C CYS A 103 -15.86 -28.86 6.15
N VAL A 104 -15.62 -29.48 4.99
CA VAL A 104 -14.32 -29.48 4.32
C VAL A 104 -14.49 -28.89 2.92
N ASP A 105 -13.56 -28.04 2.52
CA ASP A 105 -13.60 -27.46 1.18
C ASP A 105 -13.28 -28.57 0.16
N PRO A 106 -14.14 -28.83 -0.84
CA PRO A 106 -14.01 -30.01 -1.67
C PRO A 106 -12.74 -30.03 -2.51
N ASP A 107 -12.22 -28.86 -2.88
CA ASP A 107 -11.01 -28.67 -3.70
C ASP A 107 -9.72 -28.68 -2.84
N LEU A 108 -9.85 -28.59 -1.51
CA LEU A 108 -8.75 -28.45 -0.56
C LEU A 108 -8.85 -29.49 0.57
N ARG A 109 -9.40 -30.68 0.27
CA ARG A 109 -9.70 -31.73 1.26
C ARG A 109 -8.50 -32.59 1.67
N GLU A 110 -7.42 -32.57 0.90
CA GLU A 110 -6.21 -33.38 1.11
C GLU A 110 -4.99 -32.51 1.44
N PRO A 111 -4.89 -31.95 2.66
CA PRO A 111 -3.67 -31.27 3.11
C PRO A 111 -2.55 -32.28 3.33
N TYR A 112 -1.32 -31.89 2.99
CA TYR A 112 -0.10 -32.64 3.27
C TYR A 112 0.98 -31.73 3.87
N THR A 113 1.94 -32.33 4.57
CA THR A 113 3.13 -31.66 5.11
C THR A 113 4.37 -32.34 4.56
N ASP A 114 5.31 -31.56 4.03
CA ASP A 114 6.54 -32.05 3.38
C ASP A 114 7.83 -31.54 4.06
N VAL A 115 7.77 -30.44 4.81
CA VAL A 115 8.88 -29.89 5.61
C VAL A 115 8.42 -29.68 7.06
N ASP A 116 9.25 -30.12 8.01
CA ASP A 116 9.10 -29.88 9.45
C ASP A 116 10.50 -29.74 10.08
N GLU A 117 10.90 -28.51 10.41
CA GLU A 117 12.25 -28.22 10.90
C GLU A 117 12.32 -27.02 11.87
N GLN A 118 13.48 -26.81 12.49
CA GLN A 118 13.73 -25.64 13.34
C GLN A 118 14.43 -24.54 12.55
N ARG A 119 13.85 -23.35 12.51
CA ARG A 119 14.41 -22.17 11.85
C ARG A 119 14.61 -21.01 12.83
N VAL A 120 15.38 -20.03 12.38
CA VAL A 120 15.57 -18.72 13.05
C VAL A 120 15.38 -17.63 12.00
N THR A 121 14.80 -16.50 12.39
CA THR A 121 14.79 -15.29 11.56
C THR A 121 14.98 -14.06 12.43
N THR A 122 15.47 -12.99 11.82
CA THR A 122 15.62 -11.67 12.44
C THR A 122 14.86 -10.68 11.58
N ASP A 123 13.91 -9.98 12.18
CA ASP A 123 13.27 -8.85 11.52
C ASP A 123 14.27 -7.70 11.36
N PRO A 124 14.62 -7.28 10.13
CA PRO A 124 15.65 -6.26 9.91
C PRO A 124 15.22 -4.87 10.39
N ALA A 125 13.92 -4.60 10.50
CA ALA A 125 13.43 -3.29 10.95
C ALA A 125 13.53 -3.13 12.48
N THR A 126 13.40 -4.21 13.23
CA THR A 126 13.33 -4.18 14.70
C THR A 126 14.51 -4.85 15.40
N GLY A 127 15.33 -5.61 14.67
CA GLY A 127 16.37 -6.48 15.24
C GLY A 127 15.82 -7.70 15.99
N THR A 128 14.50 -7.87 16.05
CA THR A 128 13.87 -8.94 16.83
C THR A 128 14.19 -10.29 16.21
N THR A 129 14.95 -11.11 16.94
CA THR A 129 15.33 -12.46 16.52
C THR A 129 14.47 -13.51 17.21
N VAL A 130 13.85 -14.38 16.41
CA VAL A 130 12.92 -15.42 16.86
C VAL A 130 13.30 -16.78 16.31
N ARG A 131 13.16 -17.81 17.15
CA ARG A 131 13.33 -19.23 16.79
C ARG A 131 11.97 -19.91 16.78
N TYR A 132 11.74 -20.78 15.82
CA TYR A 132 10.44 -21.41 15.59
C TYR A 132 10.57 -22.78 14.92
N ARG A 133 9.54 -23.60 15.12
CA ARG A 133 9.30 -24.76 14.28
C ARG A 133 8.59 -24.29 13.01
N TYR A 134 9.25 -24.46 11.89
CA TYR A 134 8.72 -24.21 10.56
C TYR A 134 8.05 -25.48 10.05
N ILE A 135 6.82 -25.37 9.55
CA ILE A 135 6.12 -26.46 8.89
C ILE A 135 5.55 -25.93 7.57
N HIS A 136 5.87 -26.59 6.46
CA HIS A 136 5.36 -26.26 5.13
C HIS A 136 4.63 -27.45 4.50
N GLY A 137 3.79 -27.16 3.53
CA GLY A 137 3.08 -28.13 2.74
C GLY A 137 2.05 -27.50 1.82
N GLY A 138 1.03 -28.25 1.46
CA GLY A 138 -0.01 -27.78 0.54
C GLY A 138 -1.23 -28.67 0.52
N PHE A 139 -2.02 -28.52 -0.54
CA PHE A 139 -3.21 -29.33 -0.79
C PHE A 139 -3.04 -30.11 -2.10
N THR A 140 -3.16 -31.45 -2.03
CA THR A 140 -2.98 -32.36 -3.16
C THR A 140 -3.86 -31.96 -4.34
N GLY A 141 -3.31 -32.05 -5.56
CA GLY A 141 -4.03 -31.67 -6.79
C GLY A 141 -4.17 -30.16 -7.02
N THR A 142 -3.59 -29.31 -6.16
CA THR A 142 -3.65 -27.85 -6.31
C THR A 142 -2.26 -27.18 -6.21
N ASN A 143 -2.19 -25.93 -6.67
CA ASN A 143 -1.06 -25.04 -6.45
C ASN A 143 -1.08 -24.39 -5.05
N ALA A 144 -2.08 -24.67 -4.21
CA ALA A 144 -2.18 -24.07 -2.88
C ALA A 144 -1.11 -24.62 -1.94
N ARG A 145 -0.34 -23.71 -1.33
CA ARG A 145 0.73 -23.98 -0.37
C ARG A 145 0.56 -23.14 0.87
N PHE A 146 1.11 -23.61 1.98
CA PHE A 146 1.10 -22.91 3.27
C PHE A 146 2.43 -23.06 4.00
N SER A 147 2.74 -22.05 4.80
CA SER A 147 3.81 -22.08 5.80
C SER A 147 3.26 -21.70 7.17
N PHE A 148 3.60 -22.51 8.17
CA PHE A 148 3.22 -22.32 9.57
C PHE A 148 4.48 -22.13 10.44
N TYR A 149 4.42 -21.14 11.34
CA TYR A 149 5.56 -20.72 12.15
C TYR A 149 5.19 -20.82 13.63
N PHE A 150 5.60 -21.90 14.29
CA PHE A 150 5.19 -22.20 15.67
C PHE A 150 6.24 -21.71 16.69
N PRO A 151 5.86 -20.88 17.68
CA PRO A 151 6.74 -20.55 18.79
C PRO A 151 6.95 -21.77 19.69
N ALA A 152 8.01 -21.73 20.50
CA ALA A 152 8.23 -22.69 21.58
C ALA A 152 7.00 -22.78 22.51
N ALA A 153 6.70 -23.98 23.01
CA ALA A 153 5.45 -24.30 23.70
C ALA A 153 5.19 -23.41 24.94
N GLU A 154 6.25 -23.10 25.69
CA GLU A 154 6.23 -22.24 26.87
C GLU A 154 5.93 -20.76 26.57
N LYS A 155 6.05 -20.33 25.29
CA LYS A 155 5.66 -18.99 24.82
C LYS A 155 4.28 -18.97 24.18
N TYR A 156 3.70 -20.12 23.86
CA TYR A 156 2.48 -20.21 23.06
C TYR A 156 1.21 -19.88 23.88
N GLN A 157 0.39 -18.96 23.37
CA GLN A 157 -0.82 -18.45 24.04
C GLN A 157 -2.14 -18.96 23.43
N GLY A 158 -2.10 -20.02 22.62
CA GLY A 158 -3.31 -20.63 22.05
C GLY A 158 -3.96 -19.81 20.93
N ARG A 159 -3.19 -19.03 20.16
CA ARG A 159 -3.68 -18.15 19.10
C ARG A 159 -2.79 -18.17 17.85
N PHE A 160 -3.31 -17.72 16.72
CA PHE A 160 -2.56 -17.47 15.51
C PHE A 160 -2.96 -16.18 14.81
N PHE A 161 -2.02 -15.63 14.05
CA PHE A 161 -2.24 -14.48 13.17
C PHE A 161 -1.97 -14.91 11.72
N GLU A 162 -2.81 -14.44 10.81
CA GLU A 162 -2.75 -14.76 9.39
C GLU A 162 -2.80 -13.48 8.56
N TYR A 163 -1.67 -13.12 7.97
CA TYR A 163 -1.61 -12.02 7.02
C TYR A 163 -2.05 -12.50 5.65
N THR A 164 -2.81 -11.69 4.92
CA THR A 164 -3.19 -12.01 3.54
C THR A 164 -3.18 -10.79 2.64
N TYR A 165 -2.80 -10.99 1.38
CA TYR A 165 -2.88 -9.99 0.31
C TYR A 165 -3.04 -10.68 -1.07
N PRO A 166 -3.87 -10.18 -2.01
CA PRO A 166 -4.29 -10.94 -3.19
C PRO A 166 -3.17 -11.37 -4.14
N THR A 167 -2.06 -10.62 -4.16
CA THR A 167 -0.89 -10.88 -5.01
C THR A 167 0.19 -11.71 -4.33
N ILE A 168 -0.04 -12.20 -3.10
CA ILE A 168 0.85 -13.21 -2.51
C ILE A 168 0.69 -14.49 -3.32
N ALA A 169 1.76 -14.89 -3.99
CA ALA A 169 1.86 -16.09 -4.83
C ALA A 169 2.90 -17.10 -4.32
N GLU A 170 3.59 -16.77 -3.23
CA GLU A 170 4.54 -17.61 -2.49
C GLU A 170 4.09 -17.63 -1.02
N GLU A 171 4.15 -18.78 -0.36
CA GLU A 171 3.55 -18.97 0.98
C GLU A 171 4.40 -18.46 2.15
N ASP A 172 5.67 -18.15 1.93
CA ASP A 172 6.58 -17.80 3.03
C ASP A 172 6.35 -16.38 3.58
N ALA A 173 6.06 -16.30 4.88
CA ALA A 173 5.81 -15.05 5.61
C ALA A 173 7.08 -14.21 5.77
N THR A 174 6.92 -12.89 5.78
CA THR A 174 8.05 -11.96 5.99
C THR A 174 8.63 -12.08 7.41
N PRO A 175 9.94 -11.83 7.61
CA PRO A 175 10.56 -11.83 8.94
C PRO A 175 9.84 -10.97 9.98
N ALA A 176 9.30 -9.80 9.58
CA ALA A 176 8.51 -8.93 10.45
C ALA A 176 7.18 -9.58 10.90
N THR A 177 6.48 -10.28 10.01
CA THR A 177 5.24 -11.02 10.32
C THR A 177 5.52 -12.12 11.35
N ILE A 178 6.58 -12.89 11.11
CA ILE A 178 7.03 -13.97 12.01
C ILE A 178 7.45 -13.37 13.36
N ALA A 179 8.33 -12.37 13.38
CA ALA A 179 8.83 -11.74 14.60
C ALA A 179 7.71 -11.16 15.46
N PHE A 180 6.73 -10.46 14.86
CA PHE A 180 5.58 -9.94 15.58
C PHE A 180 4.73 -11.06 16.20
N ALA A 181 4.32 -12.06 15.40
CA ALA A 181 3.44 -13.14 15.88
C ALA A 181 4.07 -13.92 17.03
N LEU A 182 5.31 -14.39 16.84
CA LEU A 182 6.01 -15.23 17.81
C LEU A 182 6.37 -14.49 19.10
N SER A 183 6.74 -13.21 19.02
CA SER A 183 7.03 -12.38 20.20
C SER A 183 5.79 -12.14 21.07
N HIS A 184 4.60 -12.29 20.49
CA HIS A 184 3.31 -12.21 21.18
C HIS A 184 2.66 -13.58 21.36
N GLY A 185 3.42 -14.69 21.30
CA GLY A 185 2.91 -16.03 21.62
C GLY A 185 1.81 -16.55 20.69
N ALA A 186 1.69 -15.97 19.49
CA ALA A 186 0.90 -16.52 18.39
C ALA A 186 1.81 -17.41 17.52
N TYR A 187 1.27 -18.43 16.86
CA TYR A 187 1.89 -18.93 15.63
C TYR A 187 1.46 -18.06 14.44
N ALA A 188 2.28 -18.00 13.39
CA ALA A 188 1.87 -17.37 12.14
C ALA A 188 1.34 -18.42 11.15
N VAL A 189 0.30 -18.06 10.41
CA VAL A 189 -0.20 -18.76 9.23
C VAL A 189 0.07 -17.87 8.02
N SER A 190 0.53 -18.46 6.93
CA SER A 190 0.71 -17.80 5.64
C SER A 190 0.41 -18.79 4.52
N THR A 191 -0.14 -18.30 3.42
CA THR A 191 -0.46 -19.11 2.23
C THR A 191 -0.09 -18.38 0.96
N ASN A 192 0.11 -19.12 -0.12
CA ASN A 192 0.36 -18.56 -1.43
C ASN A 192 -0.94 -18.18 -2.18
N ASN A 193 -2.11 -18.20 -1.54
CA ASN A 193 -3.42 -18.00 -2.16
C ASN A 193 -3.70 -18.87 -3.42
N GLY A 194 -2.98 -19.99 -3.62
CA GLY A 194 -3.05 -20.80 -4.85
C GLY A 194 -2.20 -20.30 -6.02
N GLY A 195 -1.20 -19.43 -5.75
CA GLY A 195 -0.43 -18.67 -6.74
C GLY A 195 -0.95 -17.23 -6.93
N GLY A 196 -1.64 -16.67 -5.92
CA GLY A 196 -2.33 -15.38 -6.00
C GLY A 196 -3.69 -15.46 -6.73
N VAL A 197 -4.53 -14.43 -6.53
CA VAL A 197 -5.91 -14.41 -7.09
C VAL A 197 -5.96 -14.45 -8.62
N THR A 198 -4.89 -14.05 -9.31
CA THR A 198 -4.82 -14.15 -10.78
C THR A 198 -4.69 -15.60 -11.24
N ALA A 199 -3.93 -16.44 -10.52
CA ALA A 199 -3.75 -17.85 -10.84
C ALA A 199 -4.90 -18.72 -10.30
N ALA A 200 -5.50 -18.33 -9.18
CA ALA A 200 -6.56 -19.08 -8.51
C ALA A 200 -7.76 -18.19 -8.13
N PRO A 201 -8.48 -17.57 -9.09
CA PRO A 201 -9.54 -16.58 -8.82
C PRO A 201 -10.70 -17.14 -7.98
N VAL A 202 -10.95 -18.45 -8.04
CA VAL A 202 -12.00 -19.12 -7.26
C VAL A 202 -11.55 -19.47 -5.83
N LEU A 203 -10.25 -19.69 -5.59
CA LEU A 203 -9.74 -20.20 -4.30
C LEU A 203 -9.01 -19.12 -3.49
N GLY A 204 -8.26 -18.24 -4.15
CA GLY A 204 -7.32 -17.29 -3.54
C GLY A 204 -7.97 -16.13 -2.79
N GLY A 205 -9.27 -15.87 -2.99
CA GLY A 205 -9.98 -14.82 -2.26
C GLY A 205 -10.04 -15.09 -0.75
N TYR A 206 -10.36 -16.32 -0.34
CA TYR A 206 -10.33 -16.73 1.08
C TYR A 206 -10.31 -18.24 1.30
N ARG A 207 -10.65 -19.10 0.31
CA ARG A 207 -10.80 -20.54 0.51
C ARG A 207 -9.48 -21.23 0.87
N VAL A 208 -8.37 -20.84 0.22
CA VAL A 208 -7.02 -21.33 0.57
C VAL A 208 -6.66 -20.97 2.02
N ASN A 209 -6.80 -19.69 2.38
CA ASN A 209 -6.58 -19.20 3.75
C ASN A 209 -7.47 -19.96 4.75
N ALA A 210 -8.76 -20.15 4.44
CA ALA A 210 -9.69 -20.87 5.32
C ALA A 210 -9.31 -22.34 5.53
N ALA A 211 -8.88 -23.03 4.47
CA ALA A 211 -8.40 -24.42 4.56
C ALA A 211 -7.09 -24.50 5.37
N ALA A 212 -6.13 -23.61 5.11
CA ALA A 212 -4.86 -23.55 5.83
C ALA A 212 -5.05 -23.20 7.32
N ALA A 213 -5.90 -22.22 7.64
CA ALA A 213 -6.30 -21.83 8.99
C ALA A 213 -6.98 -22.97 9.79
N LYS A 214 -7.64 -23.90 9.10
CA LYS A 214 -8.22 -25.11 9.72
C LYS A 214 -7.19 -26.20 9.90
N TYR A 215 -6.38 -26.48 8.88
CA TYR A 215 -5.33 -27.50 8.96
C TYR A 215 -4.22 -27.11 9.96
N SER A 216 -3.88 -25.83 10.09
CA SER A 216 -2.90 -25.33 11.07
C SER A 216 -3.27 -25.67 12.52
N ARG A 217 -4.57 -25.86 12.83
CA ARG A 217 -5.03 -26.33 14.14
C ARG A 217 -4.72 -27.81 14.37
N VAL A 218 -4.91 -28.65 13.35
CA VAL A 218 -4.54 -30.07 13.38
C VAL A 218 -3.03 -30.22 13.59
N VAL A 219 -2.24 -29.41 12.87
CA VAL A 219 -0.79 -29.34 13.05
C VAL A 219 -0.41 -28.82 14.45
N ALA A 220 -1.08 -27.77 14.95
CA ALA A 220 -0.84 -27.21 16.28
C ALA A 220 -1.09 -28.22 17.41
N ASP A 221 -2.16 -29.02 17.33
CA ASP A 221 -2.46 -30.08 18.29
C ASP A 221 -1.31 -31.12 18.33
N GLY A 222 -0.76 -31.48 17.16
CA GLY A 222 0.42 -32.36 17.06
C GLY A 222 1.71 -31.74 17.57
N VAL A 223 1.98 -30.47 17.25
CA VAL A 223 3.17 -29.72 17.69
C VAL A 223 3.20 -29.52 19.20
N TYR A 224 2.07 -29.17 19.81
CA TYR A 224 1.97 -28.86 21.24
C TYR A 224 1.49 -30.01 22.11
N ARG A 225 1.03 -31.13 21.50
CA ARG A 225 0.45 -32.30 22.19
C ARG A 225 -0.66 -31.94 23.19
N LYS A 226 -1.40 -30.88 22.88
CA LYS A 226 -2.44 -30.31 23.75
C LYS A 226 -3.67 -30.04 22.89
N PRO A 227 -4.75 -30.84 23.03
CA PRO A 227 -5.95 -30.64 22.24
C PRO A 227 -6.57 -29.28 22.56
N GLY A 228 -6.91 -28.53 21.52
CA GLY A 228 -7.63 -27.29 21.68
C GLY A 228 -7.99 -26.64 20.34
N ARG A 229 -8.72 -25.53 20.42
CA ARG A 229 -8.96 -24.67 19.27
C ARG A 229 -8.09 -23.42 19.38
N PRO A 230 -6.93 -23.36 18.69
CA PRO A 230 -6.23 -22.10 18.47
C PRO A 230 -7.17 -21.03 17.94
N ARG A 231 -7.15 -19.85 18.56
CA ARG A 231 -7.94 -18.71 18.11
C ARG A 231 -7.28 -18.07 16.91
N GLY A 232 -8.03 -17.80 15.85
CA GLY A 232 -7.50 -17.29 14.59
C GLY A 232 -7.87 -15.84 14.34
N TYR A 233 -6.92 -15.03 13.87
CA TYR A 233 -7.17 -13.66 13.46
C TYR A 233 -6.55 -13.37 12.09
N ILE A 234 -7.38 -13.03 11.12
CA ILE A 234 -6.97 -12.69 9.75
C ILE A 234 -6.87 -11.17 9.57
N TYR A 235 -5.85 -10.70 8.84
CA TYR A 235 -5.63 -9.28 8.61
C TYR A 235 -4.95 -9.01 7.27
N GLY A 236 -5.25 -7.84 6.69
CA GLY A 236 -4.73 -7.43 5.40
C GLY A 236 -5.12 -6.00 5.08
N GLY A 237 -4.24 -5.30 4.36
CA GLY A 237 -4.45 -3.92 3.94
C GLY A 237 -4.84 -3.83 2.47
N SER A 238 -5.61 -2.82 2.07
CA SER A 238 -5.95 -2.56 0.66
C SER A 238 -6.60 -3.78 -0.01
N GLY A 239 -5.94 -4.41 -0.99
CA GLY A 239 -6.35 -5.71 -1.55
C GLY A 239 -6.60 -6.79 -0.48
N GLY A 240 -5.72 -6.87 0.52
CA GLY A 240 -5.84 -7.80 1.65
C GLY A 240 -7.00 -7.45 2.60
N ALA A 241 -7.51 -6.22 2.56
CA ALA A 241 -8.74 -5.87 3.28
C ALA A 241 -9.96 -6.49 2.59
N TYR A 242 -10.01 -6.56 1.25
CA TYR A 242 -11.07 -7.31 0.56
C TYR A 242 -11.03 -8.80 0.91
N GLN A 243 -9.84 -9.43 0.98
CA GLN A 243 -9.71 -10.81 1.45
C GLN A 243 -10.12 -10.98 2.92
N THR A 244 -9.71 -10.06 3.80
CA THR A 244 -10.10 -10.09 5.22
C THR A 244 -11.62 -9.95 5.39
N LEU A 245 -12.26 -9.06 4.62
CA LEU A 245 -13.71 -8.90 4.61
C LEU A 245 -14.41 -10.13 4.03
N GLY A 246 -13.98 -10.60 2.86
CA GLY A 246 -14.53 -11.79 2.21
C GLY A 246 -14.41 -13.05 3.06
N ALA A 247 -13.28 -13.23 3.74
CA ALA A 247 -13.06 -14.29 4.71
C ALA A 247 -14.03 -14.20 5.90
N LEU A 248 -14.24 -13.04 6.49
CA LEU A 248 -15.15 -12.89 7.64
C LEU A 248 -16.63 -12.93 7.23
N GLU A 249 -16.98 -12.55 6.00
CA GLU A 249 -18.37 -12.59 5.52
C GLU A 249 -18.78 -13.99 5.01
N ASN A 250 -17.85 -14.74 4.39
CA ASN A 250 -18.13 -16.04 3.76
C ASN A 250 -17.61 -17.24 4.56
N THR A 251 -17.16 -17.03 5.80
CA THR A 251 -16.82 -18.12 6.72
C THR A 251 -17.41 -17.94 8.11
N SER A 252 -17.60 -19.05 8.82
CA SER A 252 -18.01 -19.06 10.23
C SER A 252 -17.15 -20.04 11.03
N GLY A 253 -16.66 -19.64 12.19
CA GLY A 253 -15.78 -20.45 13.03
C GLY A 253 -14.36 -20.63 12.50
N VAL A 254 -14.01 -20.21 11.28
CA VAL A 254 -12.64 -20.34 10.76
C VAL A 254 -11.68 -19.39 11.50
N TRP A 255 -12.06 -18.11 11.62
CA TRP A 255 -11.39 -17.11 12.45
C TRP A 255 -12.34 -16.59 13.53
N ASP A 256 -11.79 -16.15 14.65
CA ASP A 256 -12.55 -15.53 15.76
C ASP A 256 -12.71 -14.02 15.55
N GLY A 257 -11.89 -13.44 14.68
CA GLY A 257 -12.06 -12.09 14.16
C GLY A 257 -11.04 -11.70 13.10
N GLY A 258 -11.04 -10.43 12.70
CA GLY A 258 -9.98 -9.90 11.84
C GLY A 258 -9.84 -8.38 11.83
N VAL A 259 -8.79 -7.92 11.14
CA VAL A 259 -8.35 -6.52 11.06
C VAL A 259 -8.19 -6.11 9.58
N PRO A 260 -9.28 -5.71 8.89
CA PRO A 260 -9.20 -5.12 7.56
C PRO A 260 -8.70 -3.67 7.67
N MET A 261 -7.74 -3.30 6.83
CA MET A 261 -7.06 -2.00 6.90
C MET A 261 -7.14 -1.26 5.56
N VAL A 262 -7.41 0.05 5.60
CA VAL A 262 -7.55 0.90 4.40
C VAL A 262 -8.40 0.26 3.28
N PRO A 263 -9.63 -0.21 3.57
CA PRO A 263 -10.49 -0.84 2.57
C PRO A 263 -11.06 0.21 1.60
N GLY A 264 -11.24 -0.16 0.34
CA GLY A 264 -12.08 0.59 -0.60
C GLY A 264 -13.54 0.14 -0.57
N VAL A 265 -14.45 1.00 -1.01
CA VAL A 265 -15.81 0.57 -1.39
C VAL A 265 -15.77 -0.34 -2.64
N PRO A 266 -16.80 -1.17 -2.92
CA PRO A 266 -16.76 -2.10 -4.04
C PRO A 266 -16.47 -1.45 -5.41
N ASN A 267 -16.85 -0.19 -5.63
CA ASN A 267 -16.59 0.52 -6.89
C ASN A 267 -15.33 1.41 -6.88
N ALA A 268 -14.53 1.35 -5.80
CA ALA A 268 -13.33 2.18 -5.59
C ALA A 268 -12.28 1.99 -6.70
N ILE A 269 -12.10 0.76 -7.15
CA ILE A 269 -11.18 0.39 -8.23
C ILE A 269 -12.02 0.14 -9.48
N PRO A 270 -11.73 0.70 -10.68
CA PRO A 270 -10.64 1.62 -11.03
C PRO A 270 -10.83 3.09 -10.61
N SER A 271 -12.02 3.45 -10.14
CA SER A 271 -12.52 4.82 -10.19
C SER A 271 -11.71 5.85 -9.39
N PHE A 272 -11.17 5.49 -8.22
CA PHE A 272 -10.32 6.35 -7.41
C PHE A 272 -8.95 6.57 -8.07
N GLN A 273 -8.42 5.55 -8.76
CA GLN A 273 -7.21 5.68 -9.55
C GLN A 273 -7.47 6.55 -10.80
N ALA A 274 -8.60 6.34 -11.48
CA ALA A 274 -9.04 7.13 -12.64
C ALA A 274 -9.20 8.62 -12.33
N SER A 275 -9.89 8.97 -11.24
CA SER A 275 -10.03 10.36 -10.80
C SER A 275 -8.68 10.97 -10.37
N GLN A 276 -7.78 10.19 -9.76
CA GLN A 276 -6.44 10.65 -9.42
C GLN A 276 -5.63 10.99 -10.68
N VAL A 277 -5.57 10.10 -11.68
CA VAL A 277 -4.81 10.38 -12.92
C VAL A 277 -5.43 11.49 -13.77
N LEU A 278 -6.76 11.66 -13.74
CA LEU A 278 -7.42 12.84 -14.31
C LEU A 278 -6.92 14.14 -13.68
N ALA A 279 -6.92 14.19 -12.35
CA ALA A 279 -6.48 15.36 -11.60
C ALA A 279 -4.98 15.64 -11.79
N LEU A 280 -4.13 14.61 -11.85
CA LEU A 280 -2.70 14.78 -12.13
C LEU A 280 -2.46 15.43 -13.51
N ARG A 281 -3.18 15.01 -14.56
CA ARG A 281 -3.06 15.63 -15.89
C ARG A 281 -3.60 17.06 -15.91
N VAL A 282 -4.83 17.28 -15.43
CA VAL A 282 -5.55 18.56 -15.59
C VAL A 282 -5.00 19.65 -14.67
N LEU A 283 -4.47 19.29 -13.50
CA LEU A 283 -3.97 20.23 -12.49
C LEU A 283 -2.44 20.39 -12.54
N ALA A 284 -1.73 19.76 -13.49
CA ALA A 284 -0.27 19.60 -13.48
C ALA A 284 0.53 20.88 -13.16
N ASP A 285 0.17 22.02 -13.76
CA ASP A 285 0.80 23.33 -13.57
C ASP A 285 0.40 24.04 -12.25
N LYS A 286 -0.61 23.53 -11.55
CA LYS A 286 -1.21 24.07 -10.33
C LYS A 286 -0.96 23.21 -9.09
N LEU A 287 -0.64 21.93 -9.25
CA LEU A 287 -0.38 21.00 -8.14
C LEU A 287 0.58 21.56 -7.05
N PRO A 288 1.69 22.26 -7.37
CA PRO A 288 2.53 22.89 -6.35
C PRO A 288 1.80 23.96 -5.52
N GLN A 289 0.95 24.78 -6.16
CA GLN A 289 0.16 25.83 -5.49
C GLN A 289 -0.99 25.22 -4.68
N ILE A 290 -1.66 24.19 -5.21
CA ILE A 290 -2.70 23.45 -4.50
C ILE A 290 -2.11 22.81 -3.23
N ALA A 291 -0.95 22.15 -3.36
CA ALA A 291 -0.25 21.53 -2.22
C ALA A 291 0.19 22.56 -1.17
N ASP A 292 0.74 23.72 -1.56
CA ASP A 292 1.11 24.76 -0.59
C ASP A 292 -0.12 25.40 0.10
N ALA A 293 -1.23 25.56 -0.63
CA ALA A 293 -2.46 26.14 -0.11
C ALA A 293 -3.11 25.30 1.00
N VAL A 294 -3.03 23.96 0.88
CA VAL A 294 -3.60 22.99 1.85
C VAL A 294 -2.59 22.50 2.90
N ALA A 295 -1.30 22.83 2.74
CA ALA A 295 -0.28 22.55 3.75
C ALA A 295 -0.45 23.45 4.99
N PRO A 296 0.06 23.05 6.18
CA PRO A 296 -0.01 23.86 7.39
C PRO A 296 0.50 25.29 7.16
N GLY A 297 -0.22 26.29 7.70
CA GLY A 297 0.10 27.71 7.48
C GLY A 297 -0.06 28.23 6.04
N GLY A 298 -0.69 27.44 5.15
CA GLY A 298 -1.01 27.80 3.76
C GLY A 298 -2.10 28.85 3.64
N SER A 299 -2.55 29.14 2.41
CA SER A 299 -3.62 30.11 2.15
C SER A 299 -5.01 29.62 2.59
N GLY A 300 -5.21 28.31 2.69
CA GLY A 300 -6.54 27.69 2.85
C GLY A 300 -7.40 27.70 1.59
N ASP A 301 -6.95 28.34 0.50
CA ASP A 301 -7.65 28.40 -0.79
C ASP A 301 -6.84 27.69 -1.89
N PRO A 302 -7.13 26.41 -2.20
CA PRO A 302 -6.52 25.70 -3.30
C PRO A 302 -7.11 26.07 -4.66
N TYR A 303 -8.22 26.81 -4.73
CA TYR A 303 -8.88 27.20 -5.98
C TYR A 303 -8.33 28.52 -6.57
N ALA A 304 -7.49 29.24 -5.82
CA ALA A 304 -6.87 30.50 -6.22
C ALA A 304 -6.13 30.39 -7.57
N GLY A 305 -6.64 31.08 -8.60
CA GLY A 305 -6.01 31.13 -9.93
C GLY A 305 -6.15 29.85 -10.77
N LEU A 306 -7.10 28.97 -10.43
CA LEU A 306 -7.51 27.85 -11.28
C LEU A 306 -8.48 28.32 -12.39
N THR A 307 -8.38 27.71 -13.57
CA THR A 307 -9.41 27.83 -14.61
C THR A 307 -10.71 27.12 -14.21
N PRO A 308 -11.87 27.38 -14.84
CA PRO A 308 -13.11 26.66 -14.55
C PRO A 308 -13.00 25.14 -14.67
N VAL A 309 -12.22 24.64 -15.64
CA VAL A 309 -11.96 23.20 -15.83
C VAL A 309 -11.12 22.63 -14.67
N GLN A 310 -10.02 23.32 -14.31
CA GLN A 310 -9.18 22.92 -13.17
C GLN A 310 -9.96 22.95 -11.84
N ALA A 311 -10.72 24.01 -11.58
CA ALA A 311 -11.58 24.13 -10.41
C ALA A 311 -12.71 23.08 -10.39
N GLY A 312 -13.17 22.63 -11.57
CA GLY A 312 -14.11 21.52 -11.71
C GLY A 312 -13.48 20.18 -11.31
N VAL A 313 -12.33 19.83 -11.89
CA VAL A 313 -11.64 18.56 -11.62
C VAL A 313 -11.13 18.47 -10.18
N LEU A 314 -10.59 19.54 -9.61
CA LEU A 314 -10.20 19.56 -8.19
C LEU A 314 -11.42 19.29 -7.28
N ARG A 315 -12.57 19.87 -7.59
CA ARG A 315 -13.81 19.66 -6.84
C ARG A 315 -14.36 18.25 -6.99
N GLU A 316 -14.31 17.68 -8.20
CA GLU A 316 -14.74 16.31 -8.50
C GLU A 316 -13.95 15.27 -7.70
N VAL A 317 -12.61 15.34 -7.78
CA VAL A 317 -11.73 14.36 -7.14
C VAL A 317 -11.79 14.48 -5.61
N THR A 318 -11.87 15.70 -5.06
CA THR A 318 -12.12 15.90 -3.62
C THR A 318 -13.48 15.34 -3.21
N ARG A 319 -14.57 15.65 -3.93
CA ARG A 319 -15.92 15.11 -3.63
C ARG A 319 -16.04 13.60 -3.70
N LEU A 320 -15.26 12.97 -4.58
CA LEU A 320 -15.20 11.52 -4.67
C LEU A 320 -14.50 10.91 -3.45
N GLY A 321 -13.70 11.69 -2.74
CA GLY A 321 -13.08 11.34 -1.45
C GLY A 321 -11.58 11.57 -1.37
N PHE A 322 -10.93 12.09 -2.42
CA PHE A 322 -9.48 12.34 -2.37
C PHE A 322 -9.16 13.39 -1.30
N PRO A 323 -8.28 13.09 -0.33
CA PRO A 323 -8.00 14.00 0.77
C PRO A 323 -7.17 15.19 0.27
N PRO A 324 -7.62 16.45 0.38
CA PRO A 324 -6.87 17.61 -0.10
C PRO A 324 -5.45 17.68 0.47
N ARG A 325 -5.30 17.31 1.75
CA ARG A 325 -4.00 17.24 2.43
C ARG A 325 -3.03 16.27 1.74
N GLY A 326 -3.52 15.23 1.07
CA GLY A 326 -2.73 14.25 0.32
C GLY A 326 -2.01 14.84 -0.90
N TRP A 327 -2.38 16.05 -1.36
CA TRP A 327 -1.71 16.71 -2.48
C TRP A 327 -0.22 16.96 -2.27
N TRP A 328 0.32 16.88 -1.05
CA TRP A 328 1.77 16.95 -0.81
C TRP A 328 2.58 15.92 -1.65
N GLN A 329 1.98 14.77 -2.00
CA GLN A 329 2.65 13.72 -2.78
C GLN A 329 2.65 13.97 -4.30
N TYR A 330 2.16 15.12 -4.80
CA TYR A 330 1.88 15.30 -6.23
C TYR A 330 3.06 14.95 -7.17
N GLY A 331 4.30 15.17 -6.73
CA GLY A 331 5.51 14.85 -7.49
C GLY A 331 5.93 13.37 -7.50
N SER A 332 5.33 12.53 -6.66
CA SER A 332 5.54 11.08 -6.59
C SER A 332 4.29 10.24 -6.92
N MET A 333 3.10 10.85 -7.03
CA MET A 333 1.89 10.16 -7.47
C MET A 333 1.96 9.74 -8.95
N TYR A 334 1.47 8.53 -9.25
CA TYR A 334 1.44 7.96 -10.61
C TYR A 334 0.15 7.18 -10.93
N GLY A 335 -0.93 7.39 -10.16
CA GLY A 335 -2.18 6.62 -10.28
C GLY A 335 -2.23 5.33 -9.45
N GLY A 336 -1.17 5.00 -8.71
CA GLY A 336 -1.09 3.78 -7.90
C GLY A 336 -1.27 2.52 -8.75
N SER A 337 -2.25 1.69 -8.43
CA SER A 337 -2.54 0.44 -9.14
C SER A 337 -3.17 0.61 -10.55
N PHE A 338 -3.39 1.85 -11.03
CA PHE A 338 -4.03 2.15 -12.32
C PHE A 338 -3.49 1.30 -13.47
N GLY A 339 -2.16 1.15 -13.56
CA GLY A 339 -1.48 0.40 -14.62
C GLY A 339 -1.83 -1.09 -14.68
N ALA A 340 -2.13 -1.72 -13.55
CA ALA A 340 -2.62 -3.10 -13.49
C ALA A 340 -4.14 -3.19 -13.73
N VAL A 341 -4.88 -2.22 -13.20
CA VAL A 341 -6.36 -2.23 -13.25
C VAL A 341 -6.89 -1.94 -14.65
N GLN A 342 -6.22 -1.08 -15.43
CA GLN A 342 -6.61 -0.78 -16.81
C GLN A 342 -6.75 -2.04 -17.68
N ALA A 343 -5.91 -3.07 -17.45
CA ALA A 343 -5.96 -4.31 -18.21
C ALA A 343 -7.29 -5.06 -17.99
N VAL A 344 -7.83 -5.03 -16.76
CA VAL A 344 -9.12 -5.66 -16.44
C VAL A 344 -10.28 -4.87 -17.02
N VAL A 345 -10.22 -3.53 -17.01
CA VAL A 345 -11.24 -2.69 -17.68
C VAL A 345 -11.23 -2.95 -19.19
N ARG A 346 -10.06 -2.96 -19.84
CA ARG A 346 -9.90 -3.28 -21.27
C ARG A 346 -10.45 -4.67 -21.62
N ALA A 347 -10.28 -5.67 -20.76
CA ALA A 347 -10.79 -7.02 -20.96
C ALA A 347 -12.31 -7.16 -20.72
N THR A 348 -12.86 -6.41 -19.76
CA THR A 348 -14.27 -6.54 -19.34
C THR A 348 -15.21 -5.61 -20.12
N ASP A 349 -14.71 -4.43 -20.52
CA ASP A 349 -15.43 -3.39 -21.24
C ASP A 349 -14.59 -2.84 -22.42
N PRO A 350 -14.21 -3.70 -23.40
CA PRO A 350 -13.37 -3.30 -24.53
C PRO A 350 -14.02 -2.23 -25.42
N GLY A 351 -15.35 -2.12 -25.40
CA GLY A 351 -16.09 -1.10 -26.14
C GLY A 351 -15.93 0.32 -25.59
N TYR A 352 -15.54 0.47 -24.32
CA TYR A 352 -15.49 1.78 -23.66
C TYR A 352 -14.65 2.81 -24.43
N VAL A 353 -13.46 2.44 -24.88
CA VAL A 353 -12.58 3.37 -25.61
C VAL A 353 -13.22 3.84 -26.92
N ASN A 354 -13.96 2.98 -27.61
CA ASN A 354 -14.63 3.35 -28.85
C ASN A 354 -15.79 4.30 -28.58
N ASP A 355 -16.61 3.99 -27.58
CA ASP A 355 -17.76 4.83 -27.24
C ASP A 355 -17.32 6.20 -26.73
N PHE A 356 -16.29 6.24 -25.87
CA PHE A 356 -15.74 7.48 -25.30
C PHE A 356 -15.30 8.51 -26.36
N TRP A 357 -14.77 8.05 -27.50
CA TRP A 357 -14.28 8.92 -28.57
C TRP A 357 -15.32 9.22 -29.67
N ASN A 358 -16.43 8.48 -29.77
CA ASN A 358 -17.33 8.54 -30.93
C ASN A 358 -18.82 8.69 -30.60
N VAL A 359 -19.24 8.53 -29.34
CA VAL A 359 -20.65 8.60 -28.93
C VAL A 359 -20.89 9.90 -28.16
N PRO A 360 -21.89 10.73 -28.52
CA PRO A 360 -22.25 11.92 -27.75
C PRO A 360 -22.63 11.59 -26.30
N GLY A 361 -22.27 12.47 -25.36
CA GLY A 361 -22.39 12.26 -23.92
C GLY A 361 -21.14 11.68 -23.24
N TYR A 362 -20.04 11.54 -23.98
CA TYR A 362 -18.70 11.23 -23.48
C TYR A 362 -17.74 12.39 -23.80
N GLU A 363 -16.81 12.67 -22.89
CA GLU A 363 -15.92 13.83 -22.98
C GLU A 363 -14.98 13.76 -24.19
N GLY A 364 -14.58 12.56 -24.63
CA GLY A 364 -13.75 12.41 -25.81
C GLY A 364 -14.44 12.80 -27.12
N ALA A 365 -15.77 12.72 -27.18
CA ALA A 365 -16.59 13.16 -28.31
C ALA A 365 -17.02 14.64 -28.18
N ASP A 366 -17.33 15.09 -26.97
CA ASP A 366 -18.01 16.37 -26.73
C ASP A 366 -17.08 17.52 -26.29
N ASP A 367 -15.89 17.25 -25.71
CA ASP A 367 -14.98 18.27 -25.18
C ASP A 367 -13.71 18.41 -26.06
N PRO A 368 -13.54 19.52 -26.80
CA PRO A 368 -12.36 19.77 -27.63
C PRO A 368 -11.02 19.74 -26.87
N ALA A 369 -11.00 20.07 -25.57
CA ALA A 369 -9.79 20.01 -24.75
C ALA A 369 -9.39 18.57 -24.39
N VAL A 370 -10.37 17.66 -24.33
CA VAL A 370 -10.13 16.22 -24.14
C VAL A 370 -9.74 15.57 -25.46
N ALA A 371 -10.40 15.93 -26.56
CA ALA A 371 -9.99 15.55 -27.92
C ALA A 371 -8.53 15.97 -28.23
N ALA A 372 -8.13 17.18 -27.85
CA ALA A 372 -6.76 17.67 -28.04
C ALA A 372 -5.69 16.93 -27.19
N ALA A 373 -6.09 16.22 -26.13
CA ALA A 373 -5.19 15.38 -25.34
C ALA A 373 -4.95 13.99 -25.95
N ARG A 374 -5.72 13.61 -26.99
CA ARG A 374 -5.56 12.35 -27.70
C ARG A 374 -4.38 12.43 -28.67
N VAL A 375 -3.38 11.58 -28.45
CA VAL A 375 -2.21 11.43 -29.31
C VAL A 375 -2.34 10.12 -30.07
N GLN A 376 -2.25 10.22 -31.40
CA GLN A 376 -2.07 9.06 -32.29
C GLN A 376 -0.91 9.39 -33.25
N TYR A 377 0.23 8.72 -33.09
CA TYR A 377 1.46 9.02 -33.83
C TYR A 377 2.08 7.75 -34.40
N ASP A 378 2.13 7.67 -35.73
CA ASP A 378 2.74 6.55 -36.45
C ASP A 378 4.27 6.72 -36.54
N THR A 379 5.00 5.67 -36.19
CA THR A 379 6.47 5.64 -36.11
C THR A 379 6.97 4.22 -36.42
N THR A 380 8.29 4.00 -36.31
CA THR A 380 8.94 2.72 -36.62
C THR A 380 9.90 2.34 -35.50
N ILE A 381 9.99 1.06 -35.16
CA ILE A 381 11.03 0.53 -34.27
C ILE A 381 12.37 0.59 -35.01
N GLN A 382 13.33 1.36 -34.49
CA GLN A 382 14.72 1.39 -34.98
C GLN A 382 15.52 0.19 -34.49
N SER A 383 15.34 -0.19 -33.22
CA SER A 383 16.00 -1.33 -32.60
C SER A 383 15.26 -1.81 -31.34
N LEU A 384 15.58 -3.03 -30.90
CA LEU A 384 15.14 -3.58 -29.63
C LEU A 384 16.16 -3.26 -28.53
N VAL A 385 15.69 -3.17 -27.28
CA VAL A 385 16.52 -3.01 -26.08
C VAL A 385 16.59 -4.34 -25.34
N GLY A 386 17.81 -4.86 -25.14
CA GLY A 386 18.05 -6.10 -24.38
C GLY A 386 17.70 -7.39 -25.12
N THR A 387 18.12 -8.51 -24.52
CA THR A 387 17.81 -9.88 -24.98
C THR A 387 17.46 -10.74 -23.75
N PRO A 388 16.20 -11.16 -23.54
CA PRO A 388 15.00 -10.83 -24.33
C PRO A 388 14.67 -9.33 -24.33
N ALA A 389 13.81 -8.91 -25.26
CA ALA A 389 13.48 -7.49 -25.45
C ALA A 389 12.74 -6.91 -24.23
N THR A 390 13.34 -5.92 -23.60
CA THR A 390 12.79 -5.14 -22.47
C THR A 390 12.34 -3.74 -22.86
N GLY A 391 12.49 -3.38 -24.14
CA GLY A 391 12.04 -2.11 -24.71
C GLY A 391 12.37 -1.98 -26.20
N VAL A 392 12.10 -0.80 -26.75
CA VAL A 392 12.37 -0.40 -28.14
C VAL A 392 12.96 0.99 -28.21
N VAL A 393 13.78 1.24 -29.23
CA VAL A 393 14.13 2.60 -29.67
C VAL A 393 13.24 2.95 -30.86
N LEU A 394 12.51 4.06 -30.78
CA LEU A 394 11.58 4.50 -31.82
C LEU A 394 12.21 5.55 -32.75
N ALA A 395 11.77 5.61 -34.00
CA ALA A 395 12.26 6.60 -34.98
C ALA A 395 11.95 8.05 -34.59
N GLY A 396 10.86 8.24 -33.84
CA GLY A 396 10.45 9.50 -33.23
C GLY A 396 9.35 9.28 -32.22
N LEU A 397 9.22 10.24 -31.29
CA LEU A 397 8.10 10.40 -30.37
C LEU A 397 7.42 11.76 -30.66
N PRO A 398 6.09 11.87 -30.50
CA PRO A 398 5.41 13.16 -30.49
C PRO A 398 5.74 13.93 -29.21
N ALA A 399 5.60 15.26 -29.25
CA ALA A 399 5.67 16.09 -28.05
C ALA A 399 4.38 15.95 -27.20
N GLY A 400 4.52 16.03 -25.88
CA GLY A 400 3.41 15.93 -24.93
C GLY A 400 3.66 14.88 -23.84
N ASP A 401 2.66 14.65 -22.99
CA ASP A 401 2.68 13.56 -22.01
C ASP A 401 2.23 12.25 -22.68
N LEU A 402 3.07 11.22 -22.58
CA LEU A 402 2.84 9.88 -23.13
C LEU A 402 2.68 8.82 -22.02
N THR A 403 2.46 9.26 -20.78
CA THR A 403 2.24 8.37 -19.64
C THR A 403 1.01 7.49 -19.88
N GLY A 404 1.19 6.17 -19.79
CA GLY A 404 0.17 5.17 -20.07
C GLY A 404 -0.20 4.99 -21.54
N ALA A 405 0.52 5.61 -22.49
CA ALA A 405 0.31 5.39 -23.92
C ALA A 405 0.47 3.91 -24.30
N ASP A 406 -0.20 3.47 -25.36
CA ASP A 406 -0.02 2.16 -25.96
C ASP A 406 0.95 2.23 -27.16
N LEU A 407 1.80 1.23 -27.28
CA LEU A 407 2.55 0.88 -28.48
C LEU A 407 1.73 -0.15 -29.27
N VAL A 408 0.90 0.33 -30.19
CA VAL A 408 0.05 -0.51 -31.06
C VAL A 408 0.89 -0.95 -32.27
N VAL A 409 1.03 -2.25 -32.48
CA VAL A 409 1.86 -2.78 -33.57
C VAL A 409 1.05 -2.83 -34.87
N THR A 410 1.53 -2.18 -35.93
CA THR A 410 0.79 -2.03 -37.21
C THR A 410 1.41 -2.77 -38.40
N SER A 411 2.58 -3.41 -38.23
CA SER A 411 3.15 -4.37 -39.17
C SER A 411 3.97 -5.45 -38.44
N GLY A 412 4.54 -6.40 -39.18
CA GLY A 412 5.40 -7.44 -38.61
C GLY A 412 4.64 -8.62 -38.00
N ALA A 413 5.35 -9.50 -37.31
CA ALA A 413 4.78 -10.71 -36.74
C ALA A 413 3.82 -10.44 -35.56
N ALA A 414 3.99 -9.30 -34.87
CA ALA A 414 3.13 -8.85 -33.78
C ALA A 414 1.97 -7.92 -34.23
N ALA A 415 1.70 -7.76 -35.54
CA ALA A 415 0.67 -6.86 -36.04
C ALA A 415 -0.71 -7.08 -35.39
N GLY A 416 -1.37 -5.98 -34.99
CA GLY A 416 -2.65 -5.99 -34.28
C GLY A 416 -2.55 -6.24 -32.78
N LYS A 417 -1.34 -6.40 -32.22
CA LYS A 417 -1.10 -6.45 -30.77
C LYS A 417 -0.77 -5.06 -30.22
N SER A 418 -0.74 -4.93 -28.90
CA SER A 418 -0.39 -3.67 -28.23
C SER A 418 0.30 -3.94 -26.90
N LEU A 419 1.23 -3.05 -26.53
CA LEU A 419 1.91 -3.03 -25.24
C LEU A 419 1.77 -1.65 -24.62
N THR A 420 1.40 -1.52 -23.36
CA THR A 420 1.46 -0.22 -22.66
C THR A 420 2.91 0.21 -22.50
N PHE A 421 3.17 1.52 -22.54
CA PHE A 421 4.50 2.10 -22.31
C PHE A 421 4.98 1.85 -20.88
N GLY A 422 6.29 1.60 -20.73
CA GLY A 422 7.02 1.69 -19.47
C GLY A 422 7.68 3.06 -19.30
N ALA A 423 8.97 3.07 -18.96
CA ALA A 423 9.75 4.31 -18.85
C ALA A 423 10.14 4.84 -20.25
N ILE A 424 10.24 6.16 -20.38
CA ILE A 424 10.68 6.85 -21.61
C ILE A 424 12.00 7.58 -21.32
N ASP A 425 13.03 7.35 -22.14
CA ASP A 425 14.31 8.08 -22.10
C ASP A 425 14.79 8.39 -23.53
N GLY A 426 14.70 9.67 -23.91
CA GLY A 426 14.80 10.09 -25.31
C GLY A 426 13.76 9.35 -26.16
N ASN A 427 14.19 8.72 -27.25
CA ASN A 427 13.33 7.87 -28.08
C ASN A 427 13.22 6.41 -27.58
N THR A 428 13.83 6.07 -26.45
CA THR A 428 13.79 4.72 -25.88
C THR A 428 12.55 4.55 -25.01
N VAL A 429 11.75 3.53 -25.28
CA VAL A 429 10.57 3.17 -24.50
C VAL A 429 10.78 1.77 -23.93
N SER A 430 10.81 1.63 -22.60
CA SER A 430 10.81 0.32 -21.95
C SER A 430 9.43 -0.31 -22.00
N PHE A 431 9.37 -1.62 -21.87
CA PHE A 431 8.13 -2.32 -21.56
C PHE A 431 7.89 -2.33 -20.04
N PRO A 432 6.62 -2.43 -19.58
CA PRO A 432 6.31 -2.66 -18.17
C PRO A 432 6.71 -4.07 -17.75
N TRP A 433 6.84 -4.27 -16.44
CA TRP A 433 6.98 -5.61 -15.89
C TRP A 433 5.72 -6.45 -16.19
N GLY A 434 5.91 -7.68 -16.66
CA GLY A 434 4.82 -8.55 -17.08
C GLY A 434 4.28 -8.30 -18.50
N ALA A 435 4.94 -7.49 -19.33
CA ALA A 435 4.63 -7.37 -20.75
C ALA A 435 4.65 -8.74 -21.46
N ASP A 436 3.66 -8.98 -22.33
CA ASP A 436 3.44 -10.29 -22.98
C ASP A 436 4.68 -10.74 -23.80
N PRO A 437 5.38 -11.81 -23.37
CA PRO A 437 6.56 -12.30 -24.08
C PRO A 437 6.27 -12.79 -25.51
N ALA A 438 5.03 -13.20 -25.81
CA ALA A 438 4.66 -13.57 -27.17
C ALA A 438 4.60 -12.35 -28.10
N VAL A 439 4.32 -11.16 -27.56
CA VAL A 439 4.37 -9.89 -28.30
C VAL A 439 5.80 -9.36 -28.35
N THR A 440 6.50 -9.24 -27.22
CA THR A 440 7.84 -8.62 -27.19
C THR A 440 8.89 -9.39 -27.99
N ASN A 441 8.83 -10.73 -28.02
CA ASN A 441 9.71 -11.57 -28.84
C ASN A 441 9.35 -11.57 -30.34
N ALA A 442 8.17 -11.07 -30.71
CA ALA A 442 7.70 -11.00 -32.10
C ALA A 442 7.89 -9.61 -32.75
N LEU A 443 8.49 -8.66 -32.02
CA LEU A 443 8.87 -7.34 -32.54
C LEU A 443 10.22 -7.41 -33.27
N ALA A 444 10.36 -6.64 -34.34
CA ALA A 444 11.60 -6.48 -35.10
C ALA A 444 11.93 -5.01 -35.38
N ALA A 445 13.22 -4.73 -35.63
CA ALA A 445 13.62 -3.46 -36.23
C ALA A 445 13.01 -3.32 -37.63
N GLY A 446 12.43 -2.15 -37.92
CA GLY A 446 11.68 -1.89 -39.14
C GLY A 446 10.16 -2.08 -38.99
N ASP A 447 9.66 -2.65 -37.88
CA ASP A 447 8.22 -2.75 -37.63
C ASP A 447 7.61 -1.36 -37.41
N ARG A 448 6.50 -1.11 -38.11
CA ARG A 448 5.66 0.07 -37.91
C ARG A 448 4.78 -0.11 -36.68
N VAL A 449 4.69 0.96 -35.91
CA VAL A 449 3.96 1.02 -34.65
C VAL A 449 3.28 2.38 -34.53
N ARG A 450 2.17 2.42 -33.80
CA ARG A 450 1.46 3.64 -33.42
C ARG A 450 1.57 3.85 -31.92
N ILE A 451 1.92 5.07 -31.54
CA ILE A 451 1.80 5.56 -30.16
C ILE A 451 0.39 6.09 -29.99
N ASP A 452 -0.36 5.56 -29.03
CA ASP A 452 -1.79 5.84 -28.88
C ASP A 452 -2.18 6.10 -27.41
N THR A 453 -2.68 7.29 -27.09
CA THR A 453 -3.19 7.63 -25.74
C THR A 453 -4.70 7.47 -25.60
N SER A 454 -5.39 6.87 -26.59
CA SER A 454 -6.86 6.72 -26.60
C SER A 454 -7.38 6.03 -25.33
N TRP A 455 -6.71 4.99 -24.84
CA TRP A 455 -7.09 4.28 -23.61
C TRP A 455 -6.71 5.06 -22.35
N SER A 456 -5.49 5.61 -22.27
CA SER A 456 -5.03 6.29 -21.05
C SER A 456 -5.77 7.60 -20.78
N VAL A 457 -6.21 8.32 -21.82
CA VAL A 457 -7.08 9.49 -21.67
C VAL A 457 -8.52 9.10 -21.35
N ALA A 458 -9.10 8.12 -22.06
CA ALA A 458 -10.48 7.68 -21.79
C ALA A 458 -10.66 7.16 -20.36
N LEU A 459 -9.73 6.35 -19.86
CA LEU A 459 -9.83 5.73 -18.53
C LEU A 459 -9.80 6.73 -17.37
N GLN A 460 -9.32 7.96 -17.58
CA GLN A 460 -9.35 9.04 -16.57
C GLN A 460 -10.77 9.53 -16.24
N TYR A 461 -11.76 9.21 -17.08
CA TYR A 461 -13.15 9.62 -16.91
C TYR A 461 -14.06 8.45 -16.47
N TYR A 462 -13.51 7.23 -16.32
CA TYR A 462 -14.31 6.01 -16.12
C TYR A 462 -15.22 6.04 -14.87
N GLN A 463 -14.84 6.80 -13.84
CA GLN A 463 -15.65 7.04 -12.64
C GLN A 463 -17.00 7.71 -12.94
N ARG A 464 -17.07 8.56 -13.97
CA ARG A 464 -18.28 9.28 -14.40
C ARG A 464 -19.28 8.34 -15.10
N HIS A 465 -18.77 7.32 -15.78
CA HIS A 465 -19.55 6.34 -16.55
C HIS A 465 -19.86 5.03 -15.80
N SER A 466 -19.39 4.92 -14.56
CA SER A 466 -19.53 3.73 -13.70
C SER A 466 -20.17 4.09 -12.36
N VAL A 467 -21.35 4.72 -12.37
CA VAL A 467 -22.00 5.26 -11.17
C VAL A 467 -22.72 4.14 -10.38
N PRO A 468 -22.25 3.76 -9.17
CA PRO A 468 -22.82 2.71 -8.34
C PRO A 468 -24.07 3.19 -7.60
N GLY A 469 -24.70 2.30 -6.82
CA GLY A 469 -25.82 2.63 -5.93
C GLY A 469 -25.51 3.81 -4.98
N THR A 470 -26.54 4.57 -4.62
CA THR A 470 -26.44 5.86 -3.89
C THR A 470 -25.80 5.78 -2.51
N ASP A 471 -25.65 4.56 -1.96
CA ASP A 471 -24.93 4.31 -0.72
C ASP A 471 -23.41 4.56 -0.85
N GLN A 472 -22.83 4.40 -2.04
CA GLN A 472 -21.43 4.78 -2.33
C GLN A 472 -21.41 6.29 -2.65
N TYR A 473 -21.65 7.08 -1.61
CA TYR A 473 -22.15 8.45 -1.73
C TYR A 473 -21.20 9.45 -2.41
N GLY A 474 -19.89 9.19 -2.48
CA GLY A 474 -18.94 10.00 -3.27
C GLY A 474 -19.28 10.09 -4.77
N TRP A 475 -20.11 9.18 -5.29
CA TRP A 475 -20.63 9.24 -6.67
C TRP A 475 -21.94 10.00 -6.83
N ASN A 476 -22.61 10.43 -5.75
CA ASN A 476 -23.87 11.15 -5.87
C ASN A 476 -23.71 12.52 -6.56
N GLN A 477 -22.47 13.05 -6.63
CA GLN A 477 -22.13 14.21 -7.46
C GLN A 477 -22.36 14.01 -8.98
N TYR A 478 -22.36 12.76 -9.46
CA TYR A 478 -22.58 12.41 -10.87
C TYR A 478 -24.06 12.18 -11.19
N ARG A 479 -24.98 12.57 -10.29
CA ARG A 479 -26.43 12.40 -10.44
C ARG A 479 -27.12 13.76 -10.51
N GLY A 480 -28.11 13.86 -11.40
CA GLY A 480 -28.97 15.04 -11.50
C GLY A 480 -30.01 15.10 -10.39
N ALA A 481 -30.82 16.17 -10.35
CA ALA A 481 -31.84 16.38 -9.31
C ALA A 481 -32.86 15.22 -9.18
N GLY A 482 -33.12 14.48 -10.26
CA GLY A 482 -33.97 13.28 -10.26
C GLY A 482 -33.26 11.97 -9.88
N GLY A 483 -32.01 12.02 -9.43
CA GLY A 483 -31.20 10.84 -9.05
C GLY A 483 -30.60 10.04 -10.22
N ALA A 484 -31.02 10.28 -11.46
CA ALA A 484 -30.43 9.68 -12.66
C ALA A 484 -28.97 10.18 -12.86
N PRO A 485 -28.03 9.33 -13.34
CA PRO A 485 -26.69 9.76 -13.74
C PRO A 485 -26.72 10.85 -14.81
N VAL A 486 -25.79 11.82 -14.74
CA VAL A 486 -25.71 12.92 -15.72
C VAL A 486 -24.87 12.59 -16.95
N TYR A 487 -23.96 11.62 -16.83
CA TYR A 487 -23.10 11.14 -17.91
C TYR A 487 -23.63 9.82 -18.49
N ALA A 488 -23.30 9.50 -19.75
CA ALA A 488 -23.54 8.17 -20.31
C ALA A 488 -22.94 7.07 -19.41
N GLN A 489 -23.62 5.94 -19.26
CA GLN A 489 -23.19 4.86 -18.34
C GLN A 489 -22.80 3.59 -19.09
N ARG A 490 -21.85 2.85 -18.52
CA ARG A 490 -21.46 1.51 -19.00
C ARG A 490 -22.47 0.46 -18.57
N PRO A 491 -22.64 -0.63 -19.35
CA PRO A 491 -23.61 -1.70 -19.02
C PRO A 491 -23.26 -2.50 -17.76
N TYR A 492 -22.01 -2.45 -17.29
CA TYR A 492 -21.52 -3.21 -16.15
C TYR A 492 -20.66 -2.33 -15.23
N LEU A 493 -20.68 -2.61 -13.93
CA LEU A 493 -19.73 -2.02 -12.98
C LEU A 493 -18.53 -2.98 -12.83
N VAL A 494 -17.37 -2.60 -13.35
CA VAL A 494 -16.13 -3.41 -13.26
C VAL A 494 -15.61 -3.50 -11.81
N GLY A 495 -15.83 -2.46 -11.00
CA GLY A 495 -15.30 -2.42 -9.63
C GLY A 495 -15.80 -3.53 -8.71
N PRO A 496 -17.12 -3.77 -8.59
CA PRO A 496 -17.66 -4.89 -7.82
C PRO A 496 -17.10 -6.25 -8.24
N LEU A 497 -16.77 -6.45 -9.53
CA LEU A 497 -16.11 -7.67 -10.02
C LEU A 497 -14.66 -7.76 -9.52
N LEU A 498 -13.91 -6.66 -9.54
CA LEU A 498 -12.55 -6.58 -8.99
C LEU A 498 -12.51 -6.79 -7.48
N ALA A 499 -13.42 -6.16 -6.73
CA ALA A 499 -13.56 -6.37 -5.29
C ALA A 499 -13.93 -7.83 -4.96
N ALA A 500 -14.81 -8.44 -5.76
CA ALA A 500 -15.15 -9.85 -5.63
C ALA A 500 -14.00 -10.80 -5.99
N ASN A 501 -13.21 -10.49 -7.03
CA ASN A 501 -12.03 -11.29 -7.37
C ASN A 501 -10.94 -11.20 -6.29
N ALA A 502 -10.72 -10.00 -5.74
CA ALA A 502 -9.77 -9.82 -4.64
C ALA A 502 -10.21 -10.52 -3.36
N GLY A 503 -11.49 -10.39 -2.96
CA GLY A 503 -12.00 -10.94 -1.69
C GLY A 503 -12.68 -12.31 -1.76
N GLY A 504 -12.85 -12.89 -2.94
CA GLY A 504 -13.74 -14.04 -3.19
C GLY A 504 -15.25 -13.72 -3.13
N ALA A 505 -15.62 -12.51 -2.70
CA ALA A 505 -16.96 -11.92 -2.78
C ALA A 505 -16.86 -10.39 -2.58
N ALA A 506 -17.82 -9.63 -3.11
CA ALA A 506 -17.90 -8.20 -2.85
C ALA A 506 -18.40 -7.94 -1.40
N PRO A 507 -17.80 -7.02 -0.63
CA PRO A 507 -18.21 -6.76 0.76
C PRO A 507 -19.67 -6.31 0.92
N THR A 508 -20.34 -6.84 1.95
CA THR A 508 -21.77 -6.62 2.24
C THR A 508 -22.05 -6.03 3.62
N GLY A 509 -21.09 -6.10 4.55
CA GLY A 509 -21.25 -5.76 5.96
C GLY A 509 -21.64 -6.94 6.87
N ARG A 510 -21.88 -8.14 6.31
CA ARG A 510 -22.39 -9.31 7.04
C ARG A 510 -21.28 -10.23 7.57
N PHE A 511 -20.40 -9.67 8.42
CA PHE A 511 -19.22 -10.38 8.93
C PHE A 511 -19.52 -11.27 10.15
N HIS A 512 -18.78 -12.37 10.29
CA HIS A 512 -18.72 -13.26 11.45
C HIS A 512 -17.55 -12.91 12.39
N GLY A 513 -17.55 -13.46 13.60
CA GLY A 513 -16.54 -13.14 14.62
C GLY A 513 -16.62 -11.69 15.11
N LYS A 514 -15.47 -11.14 15.51
CA LYS A 514 -15.27 -9.72 15.88
C LYS A 514 -14.34 -9.01 14.89
N MET A 515 -14.44 -7.70 14.76
CA MET A 515 -13.65 -6.92 13.81
C MET A 515 -13.14 -5.61 14.41
N ILE A 516 -11.90 -5.24 14.09
CA ILE A 516 -11.37 -3.89 14.29
C ILE A 516 -10.88 -3.42 12.91
N MET A 517 -11.68 -2.59 12.25
CA MET A 517 -11.33 -1.99 10.96
C MET A 517 -10.46 -0.75 11.17
N LEU A 518 -9.42 -0.61 10.35
CA LEU A 518 -8.52 0.55 10.35
C LEU A 518 -8.67 1.36 9.05
N ALA A 519 -8.60 2.68 9.15
CA ALA A 519 -8.63 3.56 7.97
C ALA A 519 -7.78 4.83 8.17
N SER A 520 -7.13 5.27 7.10
CA SER A 520 -6.20 6.42 7.09
C SER A 520 -6.93 7.68 6.59
N THR A 521 -6.76 8.85 7.24
CA THR A 521 -7.45 10.09 6.83
C THR A 521 -6.84 10.74 5.59
N MET A 522 -5.55 10.53 5.34
CA MET A 522 -4.82 11.05 4.17
C MET A 522 -4.57 9.98 3.11
N ASP A 523 -5.36 8.90 3.11
CA ASP A 523 -5.29 7.82 2.12
C ASP A 523 -5.62 8.31 0.70
N ILE A 524 -4.61 8.33 -0.17
CA ILE A 524 -4.77 8.77 -1.57
C ILE A 524 -5.21 7.65 -2.55
N GLN A 525 -5.37 6.40 -2.11
CA GLN A 525 -5.69 5.25 -3.00
C GLN A 525 -7.02 4.56 -2.65
N ALA A 526 -7.37 4.48 -1.37
CA ALA A 526 -8.61 3.95 -0.82
C ALA A 526 -9.25 5.00 0.10
N TYR A 527 -9.99 5.93 -0.51
CA TYR A 527 -10.48 7.14 0.16
C TYR A 527 -11.21 6.83 1.47
N SER A 528 -10.87 7.60 2.51
CA SER A 528 -11.12 7.33 3.93
C SER A 528 -12.59 7.06 4.30
N TRP A 529 -13.54 7.62 3.54
CA TRP A 529 -14.97 7.41 3.72
C TRP A 529 -15.44 5.98 3.40
N SER A 530 -14.61 5.18 2.72
CA SER A 530 -14.89 3.77 2.40
C SER A 530 -15.10 2.90 3.65
N ALA A 531 -14.41 3.22 4.75
CA ALA A 531 -14.58 2.52 6.01
C ALA A 531 -15.86 2.95 6.77
N ASP A 532 -16.28 4.21 6.65
CA ASP A 532 -17.59 4.69 7.10
C ASP A 532 -18.73 4.01 6.31
N TRP A 533 -18.58 3.87 4.98
CA TRP A 533 -19.51 3.09 4.15
C TRP A 533 -19.65 1.67 4.68
N TYR A 534 -18.54 0.98 4.97
CA TYR A 534 -18.59 -0.38 5.52
C TYR A 534 -19.26 -0.41 6.91
N ALA A 535 -18.95 0.54 7.79
CA ALA A 535 -19.58 0.65 9.11
C ALA A 535 -21.10 0.88 9.00
N LYS A 536 -21.55 1.67 8.02
CA LYS A 536 -22.97 1.87 7.67
C LYS A 536 -23.63 0.62 7.10
N ARG A 537 -22.91 -0.24 6.37
CA ARG A 537 -23.41 -1.57 5.95
C ARG A 537 -23.47 -2.57 7.11
N ALA A 538 -22.44 -2.60 7.95
CA ALA A 538 -22.29 -3.54 9.07
C ALA A 538 -23.29 -3.29 10.22
N THR A 539 -23.70 -2.05 10.43
CA THR A 539 -24.63 -1.67 11.51
C THR A 539 -26.02 -2.34 11.41
N PRO A 540 -26.77 -2.22 10.30
CA PRO A 540 -28.04 -2.95 10.14
C PRO A 540 -27.83 -4.47 10.09
N ALA A 541 -26.71 -4.95 9.51
CA ALA A 541 -26.35 -6.37 9.49
C ALA A 541 -26.13 -6.97 10.90
N ARG A 542 -25.84 -6.13 11.91
CA ARG A 542 -25.74 -6.49 13.33
C ARG A 542 -26.94 -6.00 14.16
N GLY A 543 -28.11 -5.82 13.55
CA GLY A 543 -29.34 -5.45 14.25
C GLY A 543 -29.31 -4.06 14.89
N GLY A 544 -28.47 -3.15 14.37
CA GLY A 544 -28.30 -1.79 14.89
C GLY A 544 -27.28 -1.64 16.01
N GLN A 545 -26.72 -2.74 16.56
CA GLN A 545 -25.72 -2.68 17.64
C GLN A 545 -24.40 -3.33 17.25
N THR A 546 -23.39 -2.49 17.00
CA THR A 546 -22.04 -2.89 16.58
C THR A 546 -20.98 -2.80 17.67
N SER A 547 -21.25 -2.14 18.80
CA SER A 547 -20.31 -1.89 19.90
C SER A 547 -19.69 -3.14 20.54
N ASP A 548 -20.27 -4.31 20.30
CA ASP A 548 -19.92 -5.59 20.92
C ASP A 548 -19.19 -6.54 19.97
N SER A 549 -19.11 -6.19 18.67
CA SER A 549 -18.48 -6.99 17.62
C SER A 549 -17.63 -6.21 16.62
N PHE A 550 -17.73 -4.88 16.56
CA PHE A 550 -17.02 -4.04 15.59
C PHE A 550 -16.37 -2.81 16.24
N ARG A 551 -15.25 -2.38 15.66
CA ARG A 551 -14.61 -1.07 15.85
C ARG A 551 -14.20 -0.53 14.49
N LEU A 552 -14.27 0.78 14.34
CA LEU A 552 -13.61 1.53 13.28
C LEU A 552 -12.63 2.51 13.93
N TRP A 553 -11.34 2.35 13.68
CA TRP A 553 -10.31 3.28 14.11
C TRP A 553 -9.78 4.03 12.89
N TYR A 554 -9.88 5.36 12.96
CA TYR A 554 -9.23 6.25 12.00
C TYR A 554 -7.87 6.69 12.53
N MET A 555 -6.86 6.63 11.67
CA MET A 555 -5.52 7.19 11.87
C MET A 555 -5.42 8.51 11.10
N ASP A 556 -5.24 9.60 11.83
CA ASP A 556 -4.91 10.91 11.26
C ASP A 556 -3.43 10.96 10.84
N ASN A 557 -3.09 11.85 9.92
CA ASN A 557 -1.75 11.96 9.34
C ASN A 557 -1.20 10.62 8.79
N ALA A 558 -2.05 9.68 8.40
CA ALA A 558 -1.65 8.40 7.81
C ALA A 558 -2.16 8.30 6.37
N ASP A 559 -1.40 7.62 5.52
CA ASP A 559 -1.73 7.32 4.12
C ASP A 559 -2.05 5.82 3.93
N HIS A 560 -2.24 5.40 2.69
CA HIS A 560 -2.46 4.02 2.26
C HIS A 560 -1.28 3.08 2.56
N VAL A 561 -0.06 3.60 2.39
CA VAL A 561 1.20 2.87 2.57
C VAL A 561 2.09 3.57 3.59
N ALA A 562 3.06 2.84 4.15
CA ALA A 562 4.00 3.41 5.11
C ALA A 562 4.92 4.47 4.45
N PRO A 563 5.40 5.49 5.19
CA PRO A 563 6.21 6.58 4.63
C PRO A 563 7.44 6.09 3.86
N GLU A 564 8.07 5.01 4.32
CA GLU A 564 9.25 4.39 3.71
C GLU A 564 8.97 3.86 2.29
N ALA A 565 7.72 3.50 1.98
CA ALA A 565 7.27 3.04 0.67
C ALA A 565 6.90 4.19 -0.28
N ILE A 566 6.61 5.39 0.25
CA ILE A 566 6.35 6.60 -0.55
C ILE A 566 7.68 7.20 -1.02
N GLY A 567 8.66 7.30 -0.11
CA GLY A 567 10.03 7.72 -0.41
C GLY A 567 10.63 8.73 0.59
N PRO A 568 11.83 9.26 0.29
CA PRO A 568 12.50 10.24 1.15
C PRO A 568 11.62 11.48 1.42
N GLY A 569 11.65 12.00 2.65
CA GLY A 569 10.82 13.14 3.07
C GLY A 569 9.40 12.79 3.51
N ALA A 570 8.83 11.65 3.09
CA ALA A 570 7.43 11.29 3.36
C ALA A 570 7.05 11.32 4.85
N ALA A 571 7.97 10.92 5.72
CA ALA A 571 7.73 10.87 7.16
C ALA A 571 7.57 12.26 7.82
N ALA A 572 7.86 13.37 7.12
CA ALA A 572 7.54 14.72 7.56
C ALA A 572 6.04 15.08 7.37
N HIS A 573 5.33 14.31 6.53
CA HIS A 573 3.94 14.55 6.17
C HIS A 573 2.98 13.50 6.71
N VAL A 574 3.43 12.23 6.78
CA VAL A 574 2.59 11.10 7.22
C VAL A 574 3.33 10.11 8.12
N VAL A 575 2.57 9.35 8.90
CA VAL A 575 3.01 8.21 9.72
C VAL A 575 2.47 6.89 9.17
N GLY A 576 3.15 5.78 9.46
CA GLY A 576 2.65 4.43 9.15
C GLY A 576 1.68 3.92 10.21
N TYR A 577 0.70 3.10 9.83
CA TYR A 577 -0.29 2.50 10.74
C TYR A 577 0.11 1.11 11.29
N THR A 578 1.42 0.82 11.34
CA THR A 578 1.93 -0.51 11.72
C THR A 578 1.69 -0.84 13.19
N GLY A 579 1.84 0.14 14.08
CA GLY A 579 1.58 -0.07 15.51
C GLY A 579 0.10 -0.31 15.81
N GLU A 580 -0.78 0.28 15.00
CA GLU A 580 -2.22 0.28 15.11
C GLU A 580 -2.80 -1.09 14.78
N TRP A 581 -2.35 -1.75 13.70
CA TRP A 581 -2.80 -3.11 13.39
C TRP A 581 -2.22 -4.16 14.35
N GLN A 582 -0.99 -3.97 14.79
CA GLN A 582 -0.38 -4.79 15.84
C GLN A 582 -1.18 -4.68 17.15
N ARG A 583 -1.56 -3.46 17.55
CA ARG A 583 -2.43 -3.22 18.70
C ARG A 583 -3.83 -3.77 18.50
N ALA A 584 -4.39 -3.67 17.29
CA ALA A 584 -5.72 -4.19 16.96
C ALA A 584 -5.77 -5.72 17.12
N LEU A 585 -4.80 -6.47 16.59
CA LEU A 585 -4.75 -7.94 16.77
C LEU A 585 -4.66 -8.34 18.26
N LEU A 586 -3.86 -7.61 19.06
CA LEU A 586 -3.71 -7.87 20.49
C LEU A 586 -4.96 -7.52 21.31
N ASP A 587 -5.64 -6.40 20.98
CA ASP A 587 -6.92 -6.01 21.60
C ASP A 587 -8.06 -6.93 21.17
N LEU A 588 -8.07 -7.39 19.92
CA LEU A 588 -9.06 -8.32 19.38
C LEU A 588 -8.98 -9.68 20.08
N ASP A 589 -7.78 -10.22 20.32
CA ASP A 589 -7.64 -11.45 21.12
C ASP A 589 -8.04 -11.25 22.58
N ALA A 590 -7.73 -10.10 23.19
CA ALA A 590 -8.21 -9.77 24.53
C ALA A 590 -9.75 -9.69 24.60
N TRP A 591 -10.40 -9.18 23.54
CA TRP A 591 -11.84 -9.04 23.43
C TRP A 591 -12.55 -10.37 23.21
N VAL A 592 -11.99 -11.24 22.38
CA VAL A 592 -12.49 -12.60 22.14
C VAL A 592 -12.31 -13.48 23.39
N THR A 593 -11.14 -13.45 24.03
CA THR A 593 -10.81 -14.37 25.13
C THR A 593 -11.36 -13.97 26.49
N ARG A 594 -11.32 -12.67 26.82
CA ARG A 594 -11.55 -12.17 28.18
C ARG A 594 -12.67 -11.12 28.25
N GLY A 595 -13.35 -10.86 27.14
CA GLY A 595 -14.36 -9.80 27.04
C GLY A 595 -13.79 -8.38 27.19
N VAL A 596 -12.47 -8.21 27.26
CA VAL A 596 -11.80 -6.91 27.44
C VAL A 596 -12.01 -6.09 26.17
N ARG A 597 -12.92 -5.11 26.23
CA ARG A 597 -13.32 -4.32 25.06
C ARG A 597 -12.13 -3.47 24.56
N PRO A 598 -11.85 -3.45 23.24
CA PRO A 598 -10.96 -2.46 22.66
C PRO A 598 -11.50 -1.04 22.90
N PRO A 599 -10.61 -0.02 22.89
CA PRO A 599 -11.00 1.38 22.78
C PRO A 599 -12.14 1.58 21.76
N ALA A 600 -13.07 2.48 22.07
CA ALA A 600 -14.22 2.76 21.23
C ALA A 600 -13.80 3.12 19.80
N SER A 601 -14.71 2.99 18.83
CA SER A 601 -14.48 3.51 17.48
C SER A 601 -14.07 4.98 17.55
N SER A 602 -13.23 5.43 16.63
CA SER A 602 -12.89 6.84 16.53
C SER A 602 -14.17 7.66 16.35
N ARG A 603 -14.27 8.83 16.99
CA ARG A 603 -15.33 9.79 16.67
C ARG A 603 -14.90 10.59 15.46
N TYR A 604 -15.77 10.67 14.47
CA TYR A 604 -15.53 11.39 13.22
C TYR A 604 -16.83 11.97 12.65
N THR A 605 -16.68 12.90 11.71
CA THR A 605 -17.73 13.38 10.82
C THR A 605 -17.30 13.11 9.38
N VAL A 606 -18.27 12.87 8.50
CA VAL A 606 -18.07 12.94 7.04
C VAL A 606 -18.83 14.16 6.53
N ASP A 607 -18.18 15.02 5.76
CA ASP A 607 -18.79 16.23 5.21
C ASP A 607 -19.42 16.00 3.82
N ALA A 608 -19.88 17.10 3.20
CA ALA A 608 -20.56 17.08 1.90
C ALA A 608 -19.62 16.76 0.71
N ASP A 609 -18.30 16.88 0.90
CA ASP A 609 -17.29 16.53 -0.11
C ASP A 609 -16.59 15.19 0.26
N SER A 610 -17.28 14.33 1.00
CA SER A 610 -16.85 12.99 1.43
C SER A 610 -15.58 12.95 2.30
N GLN A 611 -15.22 14.05 2.96
CA GLN A 611 -14.00 14.14 3.77
C GLN A 611 -14.25 13.67 5.21
N VAL A 612 -13.39 12.77 5.69
CA VAL A 612 -13.42 12.29 7.09
C VAL A 612 -12.61 13.23 7.98
N THR A 613 -13.28 13.90 8.93
CA THR A 613 -12.62 14.65 10.01
C THR A 613 -12.82 13.94 11.34
N VAL A 614 -11.72 13.65 12.03
CA VAL A 614 -11.68 12.96 13.34
C VAL A 614 -11.68 13.94 14.51
N ALA A 615 -12.33 13.57 15.62
CA ALA A 615 -12.61 14.48 16.75
C ALA A 615 -11.33 15.01 17.42
N ALA A 616 -11.11 16.32 17.36
CA ALA A 616 -9.83 16.98 17.63
C ALA A 616 -9.15 16.61 18.96
N THR A 617 -9.88 16.42 20.07
CA THR A 617 -9.29 16.22 21.41
C THR A 617 -9.16 14.74 21.78
N ALA A 618 -8.09 14.37 22.50
CA ALA A 618 -7.85 12.98 22.90
C ALA A 618 -9.00 12.36 23.70
N GLY A 619 -9.61 13.11 24.62
CA GLY A 619 -10.78 12.68 25.40
C GLY A 619 -12.03 12.35 24.55
N GLN A 620 -12.13 12.90 23.34
CA GLN A 620 -13.22 12.65 22.40
C GLN A 620 -12.82 11.70 21.26
N ARG A 621 -11.52 11.61 20.92
CA ARG A 621 -10.97 10.96 19.73
C ARG A 621 -11.48 9.53 19.54
N GLY A 622 -11.54 8.73 20.61
CA GLY A 622 -11.66 7.27 20.50
C GLY A 622 -10.40 6.66 19.88
N GLY A 623 -10.48 5.42 19.41
CA GLY A 623 -9.35 4.73 18.77
C GLY A 623 -8.13 4.56 19.68
N VAL A 624 -6.96 4.39 19.05
CA VAL A 624 -5.67 4.22 19.76
C VAL A 624 -4.68 5.36 19.54
N GLN A 625 -4.86 6.16 18.49
CA GLN A 625 -3.86 7.12 18.03
C GLN A 625 -3.73 8.33 18.99
N PRO A 626 -2.51 8.75 19.39
CA PRO A 626 -2.32 9.96 20.17
C PRO A 626 -2.75 11.19 19.36
N VAL A 627 -3.29 12.20 20.04
CA VAL A 627 -3.48 13.54 19.48
C VAL A 627 -2.20 14.33 19.73
N VAL A 628 -1.77 15.08 18.71
CA VAL A 628 -0.59 15.94 18.73
C VAL A 628 -1.03 17.34 18.31
N ALA A 629 -0.46 18.36 18.95
CA ALA A 629 -0.64 19.76 18.60
C ALA A 629 0.71 20.48 18.72
N LEU A 630 1.15 21.13 17.65
CA LEU A 630 2.38 21.89 17.55
C LEU A 630 2.06 23.37 17.32
N THR A 631 2.81 24.25 17.99
CA THR A 631 2.78 25.70 17.72
C THR A 631 4.19 26.26 17.76
N ALA A 632 4.44 27.30 16.95
CA ALA A 632 5.68 28.07 16.98
C ALA A 632 5.44 29.52 17.39
N ARG A 633 6.50 30.19 17.85
CA ARG A 633 6.50 31.60 18.24
C ARG A 633 7.80 32.29 17.80
N ALA A 634 7.65 33.35 17.02
CA ALA A 634 8.76 34.15 16.47
C ALA A 634 9.58 34.91 17.53
N ALA A 635 8.95 35.38 18.61
CA ALA A 635 9.63 36.14 19.67
C ALA A 635 8.82 36.13 20.97
N ARG A 636 9.48 36.41 22.11
CA ARG A 636 8.78 36.57 23.41
C ARG A 636 7.75 37.69 23.31
N GLY A 637 6.51 37.41 23.73
CA GLY A 637 5.38 38.35 23.65
C GLY A 637 4.57 38.30 22.33
N LYS A 638 5.04 37.59 21.29
CA LYS A 638 4.19 37.24 20.14
C LYS A 638 3.26 36.07 20.48
N PRO A 639 2.08 35.96 19.86
CA PRO A 639 1.23 34.77 19.98
C PRO A 639 1.96 33.54 19.44
N ALA A 640 1.54 32.36 19.89
CA ALA A 640 1.92 31.10 19.25
C ALA A 640 0.96 30.82 18.09
N ALA A 641 1.46 30.26 17.00
CA ALA A 641 0.70 30.04 15.75
C ALA A 641 1.19 28.80 15.00
N ASP A 642 0.41 28.39 14.00
CA ASP A 642 0.70 27.35 13.00
C ASP A 642 1.57 27.87 11.83
N ARG A 643 1.71 29.19 11.73
CA ARG A 643 2.67 29.89 10.86
C ARG A 643 3.39 31.00 11.63
N VAL A 644 4.71 31.08 11.47
CA VAL A 644 5.52 32.20 11.96
C VAL A 644 6.47 32.74 10.88
N GLU A 645 6.80 34.03 10.98
CA GLU A 645 7.81 34.68 10.14
C GLU A 645 8.92 35.24 11.03
N VAL A 646 10.18 34.95 10.68
CA VAL A 646 11.39 35.36 11.43
C VAL A 646 12.50 35.79 10.48
N VAL A 647 13.52 36.50 11.00
CA VAL A 647 14.76 36.79 10.26
C VAL A 647 15.76 35.65 10.50
N ALA A 648 16.56 35.31 9.49
CA ALA A 648 17.64 34.34 9.61
C ALA A 648 18.55 34.65 10.83
N GLY A 649 18.92 33.61 11.57
CA GLY A 649 19.67 33.71 12.83
C GLY A 649 18.82 34.04 14.07
N GLN A 650 17.52 34.33 13.96
CA GLN A 650 16.65 34.50 15.12
C GLN A 650 16.12 33.15 15.65
N PRO A 651 16.00 32.99 16.99
CA PRO A 651 15.46 31.78 17.60
C PRO A 651 13.93 31.73 17.49
N VAL A 652 13.42 30.62 16.97
CA VAL A 652 12.00 30.24 17.00
C VAL A 652 11.76 29.31 18.19
N ALA A 653 10.78 29.63 19.03
CA ALA A 653 10.34 28.74 20.11
C ALA A 653 9.18 27.86 19.64
N PHE A 654 9.23 26.57 19.95
CA PHE A 654 8.23 25.57 19.62
C PHE A 654 7.66 24.96 20.91
N THR A 655 6.36 24.74 20.94
CA THR A 655 5.67 24.01 22.00
C THR A 655 4.84 22.91 21.38
N ALA A 656 5.16 21.65 21.71
CA ALA A 656 4.38 20.48 21.34
C ALA A 656 3.62 19.96 22.55
N ARG A 657 2.33 19.66 22.34
CA ARG A 657 1.44 19.02 23.31
C ARG A 657 0.87 17.76 22.70
N ALA A 658 0.86 16.67 23.46
CA ALA A 658 0.27 15.43 22.99
C ALA A 658 -0.42 14.67 24.12
N SER A 659 -1.49 13.96 23.78
CA SER A 659 -2.32 13.20 24.72
C SER A 659 -2.84 11.93 24.06
N THR A 660 -2.80 10.79 24.76
CA THR A 660 -3.43 9.55 24.31
C THR A 660 -4.94 9.57 24.59
N PRO A 661 -5.77 8.96 23.72
CA PRO A 661 -7.18 8.73 24.05
C PRO A 661 -7.32 7.87 25.33
N PRO A 662 -8.41 8.04 26.12
CA PRO A 662 -8.62 7.28 27.35
C PRO A 662 -8.49 5.75 27.12
N GLY A 663 -7.53 5.12 27.80
CA GLY A 663 -7.24 3.69 27.69
C GLY A 663 -6.42 3.25 26.47
N ALA A 664 -6.02 4.17 25.57
CA ALA A 664 -5.25 3.84 24.38
C ALA A 664 -3.77 3.50 24.67
N GLY A 665 -3.18 4.08 25.71
CA GLY A 665 -1.81 3.80 26.13
C GLY A 665 -1.12 4.99 26.78
N LYS A 666 0.22 5.01 26.68
CA LYS A 666 1.09 6.09 27.14
C LYS A 666 2.01 6.54 26.01
N ILE A 667 2.33 7.82 25.96
CA ILE A 667 3.39 8.37 25.12
C ILE A 667 4.72 7.83 25.64
N VAL A 668 5.55 7.31 24.73
CA VAL A 668 6.88 6.74 25.03
C VAL A 668 8.02 7.46 24.32
N LYS A 669 7.73 8.20 23.23
CA LYS A 669 8.71 8.94 22.43
C LYS A 669 8.10 10.23 21.89
N VAL A 670 8.89 11.30 21.87
CA VAL A 670 8.62 12.53 21.12
C VAL A 670 9.90 12.93 20.40
N GLU A 671 9.80 13.27 19.11
CA GLU A 671 10.93 13.56 18.23
C GLU A 671 10.65 14.79 17.38
N TRP A 672 11.67 15.59 17.12
CA TRP A 672 11.58 16.81 16.33
C TRP A 672 12.30 16.67 14.99
N ASP A 673 11.75 17.32 13.96
CA ASP A 673 12.41 17.60 12.69
C ASP A 673 12.13 19.06 12.33
N PHE A 674 13.06 19.96 12.66
CA PHE A 674 12.85 21.40 12.46
C PHE A 674 12.88 21.85 11.00
N VAL A 675 13.36 21.00 10.08
CA VAL A 675 13.53 21.33 8.65
C VAL A 675 12.51 20.63 7.74
N GLY A 676 11.86 19.56 8.21
CA GLY A 676 10.88 18.79 7.45
C GLY A 676 11.50 17.73 6.54
N ALA A 677 12.64 17.14 6.93
CA ALA A 677 13.33 16.13 6.13
C ALA A 677 12.76 14.70 6.29
N GLY A 678 11.90 14.48 7.28
CA GLY A 678 11.34 13.18 7.64
C GLY A 678 12.31 12.28 8.40
N THR A 679 13.43 12.82 8.90
CA THR A 679 14.50 12.02 9.54
C THR A 679 14.47 12.07 11.06
N PHE A 680 13.76 13.03 11.66
CA PHE A 680 13.56 13.16 13.10
C PHE A 680 14.85 13.06 13.94
N PRO A 681 15.89 13.88 13.65
CA PRO A 681 17.21 13.74 14.27
C PRO A 681 17.23 14.14 15.76
N ASP A 682 16.26 14.92 16.22
CA ASP A 682 16.28 15.58 17.53
C ASP A 682 15.26 14.95 18.50
N PRO A 683 15.65 13.95 19.32
CA PRO A 683 14.75 13.40 20.35
C PRO A 683 14.47 14.45 21.43
N ALA A 684 13.20 14.60 21.81
CA ALA A 684 12.79 15.54 22.85
C ALA A 684 13.34 15.14 24.23
N ARG A 685 13.88 16.11 24.97
CA ARG A 685 14.46 15.89 26.30
C ARG A 685 13.36 15.88 27.37
N GLY A 686 13.53 15.03 28.40
CA GLY A 686 12.67 15.04 29.58
C GLY A 686 11.27 14.44 29.39
N VAL A 687 10.99 13.77 28.26
CA VAL A 687 9.74 13.04 28.03
C VAL A 687 9.54 12.00 29.13
N ARG A 688 8.47 12.17 29.92
CA ARG A 688 8.03 11.17 30.91
C ARG A 688 7.02 10.25 30.25
N VAL A 689 7.16 8.94 30.48
CA VAL A 689 6.16 7.96 30.02
C VAL A 689 4.85 8.20 30.76
N GLY A 690 3.79 8.57 30.03
CA GLY A 690 2.51 8.94 30.60
C GLY A 690 1.43 9.15 29.53
N PRO A 691 0.17 9.40 29.93
CA PRO A 691 -0.92 9.65 28.97
C PRO A 691 -0.75 10.99 28.22
N GLU A 692 0.10 11.89 28.72
CA GLU A 692 0.34 13.21 28.15
C GLU A 692 1.84 13.51 28.08
N ALA A 693 2.23 14.31 27.09
CA ALA A 693 3.56 14.91 26.97
C ALA A 693 3.41 16.37 26.57
N ASN A 694 4.13 17.25 27.27
CA ASN A 694 4.26 18.66 26.91
C ASN A 694 5.76 18.94 26.86
N VAL A 695 6.28 19.32 25.68
CA VAL A 695 7.71 19.56 25.47
C VAL A 695 7.91 20.84 24.67
N ASP A 696 8.89 21.62 25.08
CA ASP A 696 9.31 22.85 24.42
C ASP A 696 10.68 22.66 23.77
N ALA A 697 10.91 23.36 22.66
CA ALA A 697 12.19 23.40 21.97
C ALA A 697 12.46 24.79 21.38
N THR A 698 13.72 25.07 21.05
CA THR A 698 14.13 26.29 20.35
C THR A 698 15.04 25.90 19.19
N HIS A 699 14.78 26.42 18.00
CA HIS A 699 15.63 26.23 16.82
C HIS A 699 16.01 27.58 16.20
N VAL A 700 17.17 27.65 15.55
CA VAL A 700 17.66 28.84 14.85
C VAL A 700 17.93 28.47 13.39
N TYR A 701 17.21 29.10 12.47
CA TYR A 701 17.37 28.87 11.04
C TYR A 701 18.45 29.78 10.47
N GLY A 702 19.51 29.19 9.90
CA GLY A 702 20.67 29.92 9.40
C GLY A 702 20.52 30.51 8.00
N ALA A 703 19.50 30.11 7.24
CA ALA A 703 19.27 30.55 5.86
C ALA A 703 17.81 30.97 5.64
N PRO A 704 17.54 31.95 4.74
CA PRO A 704 16.18 32.25 4.29
C PRO A 704 15.53 31.07 3.57
N GLY A 705 14.22 30.93 3.72
CA GLY A 705 13.45 29.83 3.14
C GLY A 705 12.11 29.59 3.83
N THR A 706 11.32 28.65 3.32
CA THR A 706 10.15 28.11 4.03
C THR A 706 10.49 26.73 4.55
N TYR A 707 10.34 26.54 5.85
CA TYR A 707 10.58 25.29 6.55
C TYR A 707 9.28 24.77 7.15
N PHE A 708 9.14 23.45 7.23
CA PHE A 708 8.02 22.80 7.91
C PHE A 708 8.58 22.06 9.12
N ALA A 709 8.47 22.67 10.29
CA ALA A 709 8.92 22.06 11.53
C ALA A 709 7.88 21.03 11.98
N VAL A 710 8.31 19.78 12.17
CA VAL A 710 7.46 18.64 12.50
C VAL A 710 7.79 18.12 13.89
N VAL A 711 6.78 17.71 14.64
CA VAL A 711 6.94 16.87 15.84
C VAL A 711 6.21 15.55 15.64
N ARG A 712 6.91 14.43 15.87
CA ARG A 712 6.32 13.09 15.86
C ARG A 712 6.24 12.54 17.27
N VAL A 713 5.11 11.92 17.60
CA VAL A 713 4.81 11.33 18.90
C VAL A 713 4.48 9.86 18.72
N THR A 714 5.11 9.02 19.54
CA THR A 714 4.84 7.57 19.58
C THR A 714 4.23 7.19 20.92
N ALA A 715 3.13 6.44 20.88
CA ALA A 715 2.46 5.86 22.02
C ALA A 715 2.50 4.32 21.99
N GLN A 716 2.50 3.70 23.17
CA GLN A 716 2.48 2.25 23.35
C GLN A 716 1.54 1.93 24.53
N ARG A 717 0.77 0.83 24.45
CA ARG A 717 -0.34 0.53 25.39
C ARG A 717 0.08 0.51 26.86
N ASP A 718 1.18 -0.15 27.15
CA ASP A 718 1.67 -0.42 28.51
C ASP A 718 2.67 0.66 28.97
N GLY A 719 3.27 1.36 28.00
CA GLY A 719 4.31 2.35 28.17
C GLY A 719 5.72 1.78 28.21
N ASP A 720 6.00 0.65 27.55
CA ASP A 720 7.40 0.20 27.38
C ASP A 720 8.05 0.98 26.22
N PRO A 721 9.07 1.83 26.46
CA PRO A 721 9.77 2.53 25.38
C PRO A 721 10.76 1.65 24.62
N ARG A 722 10.95 0.38 25.02
CA ARG A 722 11.94 -0.54 24.43
C ARG A 722 11.32 -1.60 23.52
N THR A 723 10.00 -1.80 23.55
CA THR A 723 9.36 -2.70 22.59
C THR A 723 9.37 -2.07 21.20
N PRO A 724 9.72 -2.82 20.15
CA PRO A 724 9.61 -2.32 18.78
C PRO A 724 8.20 -2.50 18.20
N PHE A 725 7.28 -3.10 18.94
CA PHE A 725 5.94 -3.48 18.46
C PHE A 725 4.82 -2.63 19.11
N ALA A 726 3.70 -2.51 18.39
CA ALA A 726 2.52 -1.74 18.76
C ALA A 726 2.83 -0.26 19.07
N LEU A 727 3.78 0.30 18.32
CA LEU A 727 4.20 1.70 18.35
C LEU A 727 3.26 2.55 17.49
N VAL A 728 2.20 3.05 18.10
CA VAL A 728 1.14 3.85 17.48
C VAL A 728 1.63 5.29 17.34
N GLN A 729 1.53 5.89 16.16
CA GLN A 729 2.18 7.17 15.85
C GLN A 729 1.20 8.25 15.41
N ASN A 730 1.58 9.50 15.63
CA ASN A 730 0.98 10.67 15.00
C ASN A 730 2.01 11.82 14.94
N LEU A 731 1.75 12.83 14.12
CA LEU A 731 2.58 14.03 13.99
C LEU A 731 1.74 15.32 13.95
N ASP A 732 2.40 16.45 14.11
CA ASP A 732 1.85 17.76 13.74
C ASP A 732 2.97 18.69 13.24
N THR A 733 2.63 19.67 12.42
CA THR A 733 3.56 20.41 11.56
C THR A 733 3.24 21.91 11.51
N VAL A 734 4.26 22.75 11.58
CA VAL A 734 4.16 24.22 11.60
C VAL A 734 5.05 24.87 10.55
N ARG A 735 4.53 25.89 9.85
CA ARG A 735 5.24 26.62 8.81
C ARG A 735 6.10 27.73 9.40
N VAL A 736 7.39 27.72 9.09
CA VAL A 736 8.35 28.77 9.47
C VAL A 736 8.89 29.44 8.21
N VAL A 737 8.58 30.72 8.02
CA VAL A 737 9.11 31.53 6.92
C VAL A 737 10.29 32.35 7.45
N VAL A 738 11.48 32.09 6.93
CA VAL A 738 12.72 32.75 7.31
C VAL A 738 13.10 33.74 6.22
N ARG A 739 13.31 35.00 6.61
CA ARG A 739 13.69 36.12 5.75
C ARG A 739 15.16 36.49 5.89
#